data_AF-A0A3N6EZS6-F1
#
_entry.id   AF-A0A3N6EZS6-F1
#
_cell.length_a   1.000
_cell.length_b   1.000
_cell.length_c   1.000
_cell.angle_alpha   90.00
_cell.angle_beta   90.00
_cell.angle_gamma   90.00
#
_symmetry.space_group_name_H-M   'P 1'
#
loop_
_entity.id
_entity.type
_entity.pdbx_description
1 polymer ?
#
loop_
_entity_poly.entity_id
_entity_poly.type
_entity_poly.pdbx_seq_one_letter_code
_entity_poly.pdbx_strand_id
1 'polypeptide(L)'
;MDGQVLGPIGVEVPDGEGVIGTSKAAGLFALLVTSPGCRCSRSEITEILWEGDDGASDKLNWAVKELRKRLGKAFLPHAGKSGFCTLLAPVEGVDYLRFLAGRQRAAALRSPLEKYEQLRRALEEWKDDEPLRGLCESGFEKIRQRMREERVSVVCDLLDAAWRTGEEKWLREEAEKWHARLPGNARIFGFYLIAFGRELPDQECDRLIEEWRSRHGMPDTELQGVIDRLRRGATWDGGVLRPPLPDELPVGDREIVGQESALRALDDAVRAEQQAGRTALILITGMAGVGKSLLARSLARRLRERFPDGTLYKELAGFSDTGVPPAEPEQVLDGLLAAVPPYSTEMTGLEDKSRALRSALARRSVLLVLDDAAGFQQVLPLLPGSGTSAVIITSRDDLGALQAENGVHRHKVGLLSDEEALEVLWTNVSEKDRAKYAFVFTEVARHCGNLPLALAVVQRRLRDRPLQALPHLLAQMKEERARLDVLHLPEHVMSVRVALGVSVRALDTEAKLLLWQLAVHPGPSISWDAVMDIGGASPAMETDRALGALLAANLVEFHSDRYRLHDLVRAFARHHMDAVPPEDKEDLERATVCQVLEHQLQNARVCDRVLDRRRVLPTGEPDGVTVLAEPANPEKAAEALDKEYETIRNCVELALSLRIERYMWLLPVVLVPYQWRRFHLSDALNYLRSAAEVAETHAPPVECARVYRLLAGTQWRRAEFASAVGYLRRAISLSEGDDSAEGRLSLARSCYSLGVTLRKQGEETEAEGYLGRALELYREVSYAAGEAAALNAVGAIHYDRGEHDEALRWCADALAVVERTPERSGRADVLFTLAKVHLARSERNEAVRLYRQACDIYREQEYWPDEAKVRRLFADVLVSAGDTEEAVEQLERVLVLRELMDDTDVGEVRELLERLR
;
A
#
# COMPACT_ATOMS: atom_id res chain seq x y z
N MET A 1 67.87 -18.45 -0.14
CA MET A 1 68.00 -17.10 -0.71
C MET A 1 67.65 -16.15 0.42
N ASP A 2 68.56 -15.24 0.75
CA ASP A 2 68.33 -14.17 1.73
C ASP A 2 68.60 -12.83 1.05
N GLY A 3 67.52 -12.10 0.77
CA GLY A 3 67.51 -10.83 0.05
C GLY A 3 67.19 -9.66 0.98
N GLN A 4 67.89 -8.55 0.76
CA GLN A 4 67.76 -7.31 1.49
C GLN A 4 67.50 -6.16 0.52
N VAL A 5 66.38 -5.47 0.69
CA VAL A 5 65.98 -4.27 -0.07
C VAL A 5 65.40 -3.16 0.82
N LEU A 6 65.13 -3.43 2.10
CA LEU A 6 64.71 -2.43 3.11
C LEU A 6 65.89 -1.65 3.72
N GLY A 7 67.05 -1.68 3.05
CA GLY A 7 68.29 -1.05 3.46
C GLY A 7 69.34 -1.19 2.34
N PRO A 8 70.60 -1.55 2.63
CA PRO A 8 71.59 -1.90 1.61
C PRO A 8 71.10 -3.07 0.75
N ILE A 9 71.26 -2.97 -0.56
CA ILE A 9 70.79 -4.01 -1.47
C ILE A 9 71.77 -5.18 -1.47
N GLY A 10 71.26 -6.35 -1.12
CA GLY A 10 72.01 -7.58 -1.05
C GLY A 10 71.12 -8.78 -1.36
N VAL A 11 71.68 -9.80 -1.97
CA VAL A 11 71.05 -11.12 -2.04
C VAL A 11 72.10 -12.21 -2.02
N GLU A 12 71.96 -13.13 -1.08
CA GLU A 12 72.82 -14.29 -0.91
C GLU A 12 72.04 -15.59 -1.18
N VAL A 13 72.68 -16.56 -1.83
CA VAL A 13 72.10 -17.87 -2.13
C VAL A 13 73.12 -18.93 -1.72
N PRO A 14 72.71 -20.06 -1.10
CA PRO A 14 73.65 -21.05 -0.54
C PRO A 14 74.75 -21.56 -1.49
N ASP A 15 74.46 -21.62 -2.81
CA ASP A 15 75.39 -22.12 -3.84
C ASP A 15 75.82 -21.04 -4.87
N GLY A 16 75.67 -19.74 -4.56
CA GLY A 16 75.93 -18.63 -5.48
C GLY A 16 76.83 -17.53 -4.92
N GLU A 17 77.44 -16.71 -5.78
CA GLU A 17 78.35 -15.61 -5.38
C GLU A 17 77.62 -14.38 -4.81
N GLY A 18 76.28 -14.38 -4.80
CA GLY A 18 75.45 -13.27 -4.31
C GLY A 18 75.54 -11.99 -5.16
N VAL A 19 74.62 -11.06 -4.93
CA VAL A 19 74.65 -9.72 -5.53
C VAL A 19 74.57 -8.70 -4.42
N ILE A 20 75.60 -7.86 -4.28
CA ILE A 20 75.68 -6.84 -3.23
C ILE A 20 75.99 -5.50 -3.89
N GLY A 21 75.37 -4.42 -3.39
CA GLY A 21 75.76 -3.04 -3.69
C GLY A 21 75.05 -2.43 -4.91
N THR A 22 75.74 -1.54 -5.62
CA THR A 22 75.16 -0.61 -6.61
C THR A 22 75.15 -1.13 -8.05
N SER A 23 75.35 -2.44 -8.23
CA SER A 23 75.41 -3.02 -9.58
C SER A 23 74.04 -2.98 -10.28
N LYS A 24 74.03 -2.90 -11.62
CA LYS A 24 72.78 -2.98 -12.39
C LYS A 24 72.02 -4.31 -12.20
N ALA A 25 72.72 -5.39 -11.82
CA ALA A 25 72.09 -6.65 -11.42
C ALA A 25 71.38 -6.55 -10.05
N ALA A 26 71.94 -5.79 -9.11
CA ALA A 26 71.30 -5.49 -7.82
C ALA A 26 70.08 -4.58 -8.00
N GLY A 27 70.19 -3.58 -8.88
CA GLY A 27 69.08 -2.73 -9.29
C GLY A 27 67.93 -3.52 -9.92
N LEU A 28 68.23 -4.47 -10.80
CA LEU A 28 67.23 -5.38 -11.38
C LEU A 28 66.57 -6.26 -10.31
N PHE A 29 67.35 -6.81 -9.38
CA PHE A 29 66.81 -7.59 -8.26
C PHE A 29 65.83 -6.77 -7.41
N ALA A 30 66.24 -5.57 -7.00
CA ALA A 30 65.41 -4.64 -6.23
C ALA A 30 64.12 -4.27 -6.96
N LEU A 31 64.19 -3.95 -8.26
CA LEU A 31 63.03 -3.60 -9.06
C LEU A 31 62.05 -4.77 -9.19
N LEU A 32 62.55 -5.99 -9.36
CA LEU A 32 61.69 -7.17 -9.45
C LEU A 32 61.00 -7.44 -8.12
N VAL A 33 61.72 -7.51 -7.00
CA VAL A 33 61.14 -7.78 -5.67
C VAL A 33 60.12 -6.72 -5.25
N THR A 34 60.37 -5.46 -5.60
CA THR A 34 59.46 -4.36 -5.28
C THR A 34 58.26 -4.28 -6.24
N SER A 35 58.25 -5.03 -7.34
CA SER A 35 57.13 -5.05 -8.27
C SER A 35 56.07 -6.10 -7.86
N PRO A 36 54.77 -5.85 -8.08
CA PRO A 36 53.72 -6.81 -7.78
C PRO A 36 53.98 -8.18 -8.41
N GLY A 37 53.89 -9.23 -7.59
CA GLY A 37 54.15 -10.62 -8.04
C GLY A 37 55.59 -10.88 -8.48
N CYS A 38 56.55 -10.06 -8.03
CA CYS A 38 57.95 -10.13 -8.43
C CYS A 38 58.18 -10.02 -9.95
N ARG A 39 57.29 -9.29 -10.66
CA ARG A 39 57.21 -9.23 -12.12
C ARG A 39 57.18 -7.78 -12.60
N CYS A 40 58.05 -7.44 -13.54
CA CYS A 40 58.15 -6.10 -14.12
C CYS A 40 58.34 -6.18 -15.65
N SER A 41 57.80 -5.21 -16.40
CA SER A 41 57.93 -5.19 -17.85
C SER A 41 59.35 -4.81 -18.28
N ARG A 42 59.79 -5.27 -19.45
CA ARG A 42 61.12 -4.90 -19.96
C ARG A 42 61.26 -3.39 -20.17
N SER A 43 60.18 -2.71 -20.59
CA SER A 43 60.16 -1.26 -20.79
C SER A 43 60.35 -0.49 -19.48
N GLU A 44 59.64 -0.86 -18.41
CA GLU A 44 59.80 -0.23 -17.08
C GLU A 44 61.20 -0.46 -16.52
N ILE A 45 61.74 -1.67 -16.70
CA ILE A 45 63.11 -1.98 -16.25
C ILE A 45 64.12 -1.13 -16.99
N THR A 46 63.99 -0.99 -18.30
CA THR A 46 64.91 -0.15 -19.09
C THR A 46 64.78 1.33 -18.74
N GLU A 47 63.56 1.80 -18.51
CA GLU A 47 63.28 3.19 -18.14
C GLU A 47 63.88 3.53 -16.78
N ILE A 48 63.74 2.67 -15.77
CA ILE A 48 64.23 2.93 -14.40
C ILE A 48 65.75 2.74 -14.27
N LEU A 49 66.32 1.69 -14.90
CA LEU A 49 67.74 1.37 -14.74
C LEU A 49 68.65 2.09 -15.74
N TRP A 50 68.16 2.51 -16.91
CA TRP A 50 68.98 3.10 -17.97
C TRP A 50 68.25 4.28 -18.66
N GLU A 51 67.74 5.23 -17.86
CA GLU A 51 67.04 6.45 -18.32
C GLU A 51 67.72 7.08 -19.55
N GLY A 52 67.01 7.11 -20.70
CA GLY A 52 67.46 7.79 -21.92
C GLY A 52 68.53 7.08 -22.77
N ASP A 53 68.76 5.78 -22.57
CA ASP A 53 69.80 5.00 -23.28
C ASP A 53 69.22 4.17 -24.44
N ASP A 54 69.52 4.55 -25.69
CA ASP A 54 69.05 3.88 -26.92
C ASP A 54 69.51 2.41 -27.06
N GLY A 55 70.43 1.93 -26.20
CA GLY A 55 70.92 0.54 -26.13
C GLY A 55 70.42 -0.28 -24.94
N ALA A 56 69.39 0.17 -24.21
CA ALA A 56 68.99 -0.42 -22.93
C ALA A 56 68.50 -1.88 -23.00
N SER A 57 67.94 -2.34 -24.13
CA SER A 57 67.38 -3.71 -24.25
C SER A 57 68.47 -4.80 -24.24
N ASP A 58 69.63 -4.54 -24.86
CA ASP A 58 70.76 -5.48 -24.85
C ASP A 58 71.46 -5.49 -23.49
N LYS A 59 71.56 -4.32 -22.83
CA LYS A 59 72.06 -4.18 -21.46
C LYS A 59 71.17 -4.90 -20.44
N LEU A 60 69.85 -4.88 -20.64
CA LEU A 60 68.90 -5.65 -19.84
C LEU A 60 69.12 -7.16 -19.99
N ASN A 61 69.33 -7.65 -21.21
CA ASN A 61 69.62 -9.08 -21.43
C ASN A 61 70.89 -9.52 -20.71
N TRP A 62 71.92 -8.66 -20.68
CA TRP A 62 73.13 -8.89 -19.90
C TRP A 62 72.85 -8.91 -18.39
N ALA A 63 72.12 -7.94 -17.85
CA ALA A 63 71.78 -7.89 -16.42
C ALA A 63 70.95 -9.10 -15.97
N VAL A 64 70.00 -9.56 -16.80
CA VAL A 64 69.23 -10.79 -16.55
C VAL A 64 70.15 -12.01 -16.55
N LYS A 65 71.11 -12.09 -17.48
CA LYS A 65 72.07 -13.19 -17.56
C LYS A 65 73.00 -13.21 -16.35
N GLU A 66 73.46 -12.05 -15.90
CA GLU A 66 74.33 -11.89 -14.74
C GLU A 66 73.60 -12.24 -13.43
N LEU A 67 72.38 -11.72 -13.24
CA LEU A 67 71.54 -12.07 -12.10
C LEU A 67 71.22 -13.57 -12.06
N ARG A 68 70.94 -14.17 -13.22
CA ARG A 68 70.72 -15.62 -13.37
C ARG A 68 71.97 -16.45 -13.04
N LYS A 69 73.16 -15.98 -13.44
CA LYS A 69 74.43 -16.65 -13.14
C LYS A 69 74.68 -16.67 -11.63
N ARG A 70 74.41 -15.55 -10.95
CA ARG A 70 74.69 -15.38 -9.51
C ARG A 70 73.66 -16.02 -8.58
N LEU A 71 72.37 -16.01 -8.94
CA LEU A 71 71.30 -16.62 -8.13
C LEU A 71 71.08 -18.12 -8.42
N GLY A 72 71.57 -18.63 -9.55
CA GLY A 72 71.38 -20.02 -9.98
C GLY A 72 70.02 -20.28 -10.63
N LYS A 73 69.84 -21.49 -11.20
CA LYS A 73 68.64 -21.86 -11.97
C LYS A 73 67.35 -21.97 -11.11
N ALA A 74 67.46 -22.06 -9.79
CA ALA A 74 66.30 -22.19 -8.90
C ALA A 74 65.49 -20.87 -8.77
N PHE A 75 66.16 -19.73 -8.87
CA PHE A 75 65.57 -18.40 -8.68
C PHE A 75 65.58 -17.61 -10.00
N LEU A 76 65.24 -18.30 -11.09
CA LEU A 76 65.38 -17.84 -12.48
C LEU A 76 64.60 -16.54 -12.74
N PRO A 77 65.27 -15.42 -13.09
CA PRO A 77 64.61 -14.36 -13.83
C PRO A 77 64.28 -14.91 -15.23
N HIS A 78 63.00 -15.16 -15.53
CA HIS A 78 62.57 -15.59 -16.87
C HIS A 78 62.09 -14.37 -17.66
N ALA A 79 62.80 -14.03 -18.73
CA ALA A 79 62.29 -13.14 -19.77
C ALA A 79 61.53 -14.01 -20.78
N GLY A 80 60.22 -14.14 -20.61
CA GLY A 80 59.38 -14.84 -21.57
C GLY A 80 59.28 -14.05 -22.89
N LYS A 81 58.81 -14.69 -23.97
CA LYS A 81 58.44 -14.00 -25.23
C LYS A 81 57.37 -12.89 -25.03
N SER A 82 56.78 -12.81 -23.85
CA SER A 82 55.74 -11.88 -23.42
C SER A 82 56.23 -10.49 -23.01
N GLY A 83 57.54 -10.20 -23.00
CA GLY A 83 58.05 -8.86 -22.72
C GLY A 83 58.17 -8.49 -21.22
N PHE A 84 58.08 -9.45 -20.31
CA PHE A 84 58.24 -9.26 -18.85
C PHE A 84 59.41 -10.06 -18.30
N CYS A 85 60.03 -9.53 -17.24
CA CYS A 85 60.96 -10.25 -16.39
C CYS A 85 60.27 -10.60 -15.06
N THR A 86 60.35 -11.86 -14.63
CA THR A 86 59.78 -12.33 -13.36
C THR A 86 60.85 -13.01 -12.54
N LEU A 87 60.96 -12.66 -11.25
CA LEU A 87 61.81 -13.34 -10.27
C LEU A 87 60.97 -14.29 -9.42
N LEU A 88 61.39 -15.55 -9.32
CA LEU A 88 60.80 -16.51 -8.39
C LEU A 88 61.50 -16.41 -7.03
N ALA A 89 61.09 -15.45 -6.19
CA ALA A 89 61.59 -15.30 -4.83
C ALA A 89 60.59 -15.88 -3.82
N PRO A 90 61.02 -16.77 -2.90
CA PRO A 90 60.17 -17.20 -1.80
C PRO A 90 59.87 -16.01 -0.88
N VAL A 91 58.64 -15.91 -0.38
CA VAL A 91 58.19 -14.81 0.49
C VAL A 91 59.09 -14.66 1.73
N GLU A 92 59.51 -15.78 2.32
CA GLU A 92 60.39 -15.78 3.50
C GLU A 92 61.85 -15.41 3.17
N GLY A 93 62.22 -15.38 1.89
CA GLY A 93 63.60 -15.16 1.45
C GLY A 93 63.98 -13.72 1.19
N VAL A 94 63.07 -12.75 1.30
CA VAL A 94 63.39 -11.32 1.09
C VAL A 94 62.67 -10.45 2.12
N ASP A 95 63.41 -9.55 2.77
CA ASP A 95 62.93 -8.67 3.84
C ASP A 95 61.64 -7.90 3.51
N TYR A 96 61.54 -7.31 2.32
CA TYR A 96 60.35 -6.58 1.88
C TYR A 96 59.14 -7.50 1.66
N LEU A 97 59.36 -8.71 1.15
CA LEU A 97 58.27 -9.68 0.98
C LEU A 97 57.79 -10.21 2.33
N ARG A 98 58.70 -10.41 3.30
CA ARG A 98 58.34 -10.75 4.69
C ARG A 98 57.54 -9.62 5.35
N PHE A 99 57.95 -8.36 5.16
CA PHE A 99 57.20 -7.19 5.63
C PHE A 99 55.77 -7.17 5.07
N LEU A 100 55.60 -7.32 3.75
CA LEU A 100 54.29 -7.31 3.10
C LEU A 100 53.42 -8.50 3.53
N ALA A 101 54.01 -9.69 3.66
CA ALA A 101 53.31 -10.87 4.18
C ALA A 101 52.90 -10.69 5.64
N GLY A 102 53.75 -10.07 6.46
CA GLY A 102 53.43 -9.72 7.84
C GLY A 102 52.24 -8.77 7.94
N ARG A 103 52.21 -7.73 7.10
CA ARG A 103 51.06 -6.82 6.97
C ARG A 103 49.78 -7.56 6.57
N GLN A 104 49.87 -8.44 5.57
CA GLN A 104 48.71 -9.21 5.09
C GLN A 104 48.19 -10.18 6.16
N ARG A 105 49.09 -10.87 6.87
CA ARG A 105 48.73 -11.74 8.01
C ARG A 105 48.03 -10.93 9.10
N ALA A 106 48.57 -9.77 9.46
CA ALA A 106 47.96 -8.88 10.46
C ALA A 106 46.54 -8.43 10.06
N ALA A 107 46.30 -8.15 8.78
CA ALA A 107 44.96 -7.80 8.29
C ALA A 107 43.93 -8.93 8.49
N ALA A 108 44.36 -10.19 8.48
CA ALA A 108 43.49 -11.36 8.67
C ALA A 108 43.23 -11.71 10.15
N LEU A 109 44.03 -11.20 11.08
CA LEU A 109 43.87 -11.46 12.51
C LEU A 109 42.67 -10.70 13.08
N ARG A 110 42.05 -11.23 14.15
CA ARG A 110 40.93 -10.57 14.85
C ARG A 110 41.34 -10.01 16.21
N SER A 111 42.31 -10.64 16.87
CA SER A 111 42.82 -10.20 18.18
C SER A 111 43.71 -8.96 18.02
N PRO A 112 43.44 -7.86 18.76
CA PRO A 112 44.32 -6.69 18.77
C PRO A 112 45.75 -7.01 19.22
N LEU A 113 45.92 -7.95 20.18
CA LEU A 113 47.23 -8.36 20.67
C LEU A 113 48.04 -9.11 19.61
N GLU A 114 47.40 -10.06 18.92
CA GLU A 114 48.05 -10.81 17.84
C GLU A 114 48.38 -9.88 16.64
N LYS A 115 47.50 -8.91 16.35
CA LYS A 115 47.78 -7.85 15.36
C LYS A 115 48.99 -7.03 15.75
N TYR A 116 49.05 -6.57 17.00
CA TYR A 116 50.16 -5.79 17.54
C TYR A 116 51.49 -6.57 17.41
N GLU A 117 51.53 -7.82 17.87
CA GLU A 117 52.74 -8.66 17.76
C GLU A 117 53.16 -8.90 16.31
N GLN A 118 52.19 -9.16 15.41
CA GLN A 118 52.47 -9.47 14.01
C GLN A 118 52.96 -8.23 13.23
N LEU A 119 52.35 -7.06 13.45
CA LEU A 119 52.76 -5.79 12.84
C LEU A 119 54.12 -5.35 13.37
N ARG A 120 54.40 -5.55 14.66
CA ARG A 120 55.71 -5.28 15.26
C ARG A 120 56.80 -6.12 14.62
N ARG A 121 56.60 -7.44 14.50
CA ARG A 121 57.54 -8.34 13.79
C ARG A 121 57.75 -7.93 12.33
N ALA A 122 56.71 -7.47 11.64
CA ALA A 122 56.84 -6.99 10.27
C ALA A 122 57.73 -5.73 10.20
N LEU A 123 57.58 -4.80 11.15
CA LEU A 123 58.40 -3.58 11.21
C LEU A 123 59.85 -3.83 11.63
N GLU A 124 60.17 -4.92 12.33
CA GLU A 124 61.55 -5.32 12.66
C GLU A 124 62.40 -5.66 11.42
N GLU A 125 61.77 -5.96 10.28
CA GLU A 125 62.47 -6.14 9.00
C GLU A 125 63.13 -4.84 8.50
N TRP A 126 62.62 -3.68 8.92
CA TRP A 126 63.18 -2.36 8.59
C TRP A 126 64.36 -2.02 9.50
N LYS A 127 65.56 -2.36 9.04
CA LYS A 127 66.82 -2.06 9.76
C LYS A 127 67.41 -0.68 9.44
N ASP A 128 66.92 -0.02 8.39
CA ASP A 128 67.37 1.28 7.93
C ASP A 128 66.15 2.17 7.61
N ASP A 129 66.32 3.49 7.67
CA ASP A 129 65.28 4.45 7.30
C ASP A 129 65.23 4.70 5.78
N GLU A 130 66.28 4.34 5.06
CA GLU A 130 66.37 4.48 3.61
C GLU A 130 66.32 3.11 2.89
N PRO A 131 65.18 2.72 2.30
CA PRO A 131 65.11 1.51 1.48
C PRO A 131 65.88 1.69 0.17
N LEU A 132 66.34 0.57 -0.41
CA LEU A 132 67.11 0.56 -1.67
C LEU A 132 68.41 1.39 -1.62
N ARG A 133 69.06 1.43 -0.45
CA ARG A 133 70.26 2.24 -0.21
C ARG A 133 71.38 1.81 -1.14
N GLY A 134 71.91 2.76 -1.90
CA GLY A 134 72.97 2.55 -2.89
C GLY A 134 72.52 2.61 -4.35
N LEU A 135 71.22 2.61 -4.66
CA LEU A 135 70.73 2.93 -6.00
C LEU A 135 70.48 4.42 -6.12
N CYS A 136 71.04 5.07 -7.13
CA CYS A 136 70.98 6.53 -7.32
C CYS A 136 70.12 6.94 -8.52
N GLU A 137 69.60 5.99 -9.29
CA GLU A 137 68.77 6.25 -10.45
C GLU A 137 67.43 6.88 -10.03
N SER A 138 66.97 7.89 -10.78
CA SER A 138 65.82 8.71 -10.38
C SER A 138 64.52 7.91 -10.39
N GLY A 139 64.42 6.89 -11.25
CA GLY A 139 63.31 5.94 -11.28
C GLY A 139 63.08 5.18 -9.97
N PHE A 140 64.08 5.00 -9.11
CA PHE A 140 63.90 4.36 -7.81
C PHE A 140 63.29 5.27 -6.76
N GLU A 141 63.24 6.59 -6.96
CA GLU A 141 62.71 7.50 -5.94
C GLU A 141 61.19 7.31 -5.75
N LYS A 142 60.45 7.06 -6.83
CA LYS A 142 59.03 6.71 -6.76
C LYS A 142 58.80 5.42 -5.96
N ILE A 143 59.69 4.43 -6.12
CA ILE A 143 59.61 3.15 -5.41
C ILE A 143 59.95 3.35 -3.92
N ARG A 144 60.99 4.13 -3.60
CA ARG A 144 61.33 4.51 -2.22
C ARG A 144 60.17 5.22 -1.54
N GLN A 145 59.55 6.19 -2.22
CA GLN A 145 58.40 6.91 -1.69
C GLN A 145 57.25 5.96 -1.35
N ARG A 146 56.87 5.06 -2.28
CA ARG A 146 55.82 4.07 -2.03
C ARG A 146 56.16 3.15 -0.85
N MET A 147 57.40 2.68 -0.75
CA MET A 147 57.83 1.83 0.38
C MET A 147 57.80 2.59 1.72
N ARG A 148 58.15 3.89 1.72
CA ARG A 148 58.03 4.75 2.91
C ARG A 148 56.56 4.94 3.31
N GLU A 149 55.67 5.18 2.35
CA GLU A 149 54.21 5.29 2.59
C GLU A 149 53.63 3.98 3.16
N GLU A 150 54.04 2.82 2.64
CA GLU A 150 53.65 1.51 3.16
C GLU A 150 54.14 1.30 4.60
N ARG A 151 55.38 1.70 4.91
CA ARG A 151 55.91 1.66 6.28
C ARG A 151 55.07 2.53 7.22
N VAL A 152 54.76 3.76 6.80
CA VAL A 152 53.94 4.68 7.60
C VAL A 152 52.55 4.14 7.85
N SER A 153 51.93 3.50 6.85
CA SER A 153 50.63 2.84 7.01
C SER A 153 50.70 1.75 8.08
N VAL A 154 51.71 0.87 8.02
CA VAL A 154 51.88 -0.21 9.02
C VAL A 154 52.17 0.35 10.42
N VAL A 155 52.91 1.46 10.51
CA VAL A 155 53.12 2.16 11.78
C VAL A 155 51.80 2.69 12.35
N CYS A 156 50.96 3.31 11.53
CA CYS A 156 49.64 3.78 11.99
C CYS A 156 48.77 2.63 12.49
N ASP A 157 48.75 1.50 11.76
CA ASP A 157 48.01 0.30 12.15
C ASP A 157 48.58 -0.31 13.46
N LEU A 158 49.90 -0.24 13.66
CA LEU A 158 50.54 -0.71 14.89
C LEU A 158 50.26 0.22 16.07
N LEU A 159 50.25 1.54 15.88
CA LEU A 159 49.86 2.52 16.91
C LEU A 159 48.39 2.33 17.31
N ASP A 160 47.49 2.08 16.36
CA ASP A 160 46.09 1.73 16.63
C ASP A 160 45.99 0.42 17.43
N ALA A 161 46.73 -0.62 17.02
CA ALA A 161 46.76 -1.89 17.74
C ALA A 161 47.30 -1.73 19.17
N ALA A 162 48.39 -0.98 19.36
CA ALA A 162 48.99 -0.71 20.68
C ALA A 162 48.06 0.09 21.59
N TRP A 163 47.35 1.07 21.03
CA TRP A 163 46.32 1.82 21.75
C TRP A 163 45.17 0.89 22.20
N ARG A 164 44.70 0.01 21.33
CA ARG A 164 43.63 -0.96 21.64
C ARG A 164 44.04 -2.04 22.65
N THR A 165 45.33 -2.40 22.71
CA THR A 165 45.85 -3.40 23.66
C THR A 165 46.27 -2.81 25.00
N GLY A 166 46.27 -1.48 25.15
CA GLY A 166 46.68 -0.81 26.38
C GLY A 166 48.20 -0.75 26.60
N GLU A 167 49.00 -0.88 25.54
CA GLU A 167 50.47 -0.80 25.59
C GLU A 167 50.95 0.67 25.64
N GLU A 168 50.52 1.43 26.67
CA GLU A 168 50.69 2.88 26.74
C GLU A 168 52.15 3.33 26.68
N LYS A 169 53.05 2.61 27.35
CA LYS A 169 54.48 2.96 27.35
C LYS A 169 55.07 2.92 25.95
N TRP A 170 54.76 1.86 25.21
CA TRP A 170 55.22 1.68 23.84
C TRP A 170 54.56 2.69 22.89
N LEU A 171 53.25 2.92 23.05
CA LEU A 171 52.50 3.90 22.27
C LEU A 171 53.10 5.30 22.39
N ARG A 172 53.43 5.74 23.61
CA ARG A 172 54.03 7.06 23.86
C ARG A 172 55.40 7.19 23.17
N GLU A 173 56.29 6.23 23.39
CA GLU A 173 57.64 6.23 22.82
C GLU A 173 57.62 6.29 21.28
N GLU A 174 56.77 5.48 20.63
CA GLU A 174 56.71 5.46 19.17
C GLU A 174 55.87 6.61 18.58
N ALA A 175 54.78 7.05 19.22
CA ALA A 175 54.01 8.20 18.74
C ALA A 175 54.86 9.49 18.75
N GLU A 176 55.66 9.73 19.79
CA GLU A 176 56.59 10.87 19.85
C GLU A 176 57.63 10.82 18.74
N LYS A 177 58.27 9.65 18.57
CA LYS A 177 59.30 9.43 17.55
C LYS A 177 58.76 9.63 16.13
N TRP A 178 57.58 9.10 15.82
CA TRP A 178 56.98 9.23 14.49
C TRP A 178 56.39 10.61 14.24
N HIS A 179 55.87 11.28 15.27
CA HIS A 179 55.44 12.67 15.17
C HIS A 179 56.61 13.60 14.85
N ALA A 180 57.77 13.41 15.50
CA ALA A 180 58.98 14.17 15.20
C ALA A 180 59.48 13.96 13.76
N ARG A 181 59.29 12.75 13.21
CA ARG A 181 59.69 12.41 11.83
C ARG A 181 58.69 12.90 10.77
N LEU A 182 57.40 12.86 11.07
CA LEU A 182 56.31 13.16 10.14
C LEU A 182 55.26 14.07 10.79
N PRO A 183 55.62 15.34 11.10
CA PRO A 183 54.73 16.24 11.84
C PRO A 183 53.43 16.55 11.08
N GLY A 184 53.44 16.52 9.75
CA GLY A 184 52.27 16.79 8.91
C GLY A 184 51.30 15.61 8.72
N ASN A 185 51.58 14.42 9.26
CA ASN A 185 50.68 13.27 9.09
C ASN A 185 49.56 13.32 10.15
N ALA A 186 48.32 13.50 9.71
CA ALA A 186 47.15 13.66 10.58
C ALA A 186 46.91 12.46 11.52
N ARG A 187 47.12 11.23 11.05
CA ARG A 187 46.94 10.01 11.87
C ARG A 187 48.00 9.90 12.96
N ILE A 188 49.25 10.17 12.63
CA ILE A 188 50.36 10.18 13.60
C ILE A 188 50.15 11.28 14.64
N PHE A 189 49.75 12.47 14.21
CA PHE A 189 49.41 13.57 15.13
C PHE A 189 48.22 13.22 16.02
N GLY A 190 47.22 12.52 15.48
CA GLY A 190 46.12 11.95 16.25
C GLY A 190 46.61 11.04 17.38
N PHE A 191 47.48 10.07 17.08
CA PHE A 191 48.08 9.20 18.11
C PHE A 191 48.98 9.94 19.11
N TYR A 192 49.67 11.00 18.68
CA TYR A 192 50.42 11.88 19.58
C TYR A 192 49.50 12.59 20.58
N LEU A 193 48.36 13.14 20.12
CA LEU A 193 47.36 13.74 21.00
C LEU A 193 46.71 12.71 21.95
N ILE A 194 46.48 11.47 21.47
CA ILE A 194 45.99 10.36 22.30
C ILE A 194 46.99 10.04 23.43
N ALA A 195 48.28 9.98 23.09
CA ALA A 195 49.34 9.56 24.01
C ALA A 195 49.72 10.63 25.06
N PHE A 196 49.71 11.92 24.67
CA PHE A 196 50.24 13.02 25.49
C PHE A 196 49.22 14.08 25.88
N GLY A 197 48.12 14.22 25.14
CA GLY A 197 47.27 15.41 25.25
C GLY A 197 46.49 15.52 26.56
N ARG A 198 46.42 14.46 27.38
CA ARG A 198 45.83 14.51 28.73
C ARG A 198 46.78 15.06 29.79
N GLU A 199 48.09 14.92 29.60
CA GLU A 199 49.11 15.38 30.54
C GLU A 199 49.53 16.84 30.26
N LEU A 200 49.17 17.34 29.08
CA LEU A 200 49.37 18.73 28.70
C LEU A 200 48.23 19.60 29.26
N PRO A 201 48.53 20.81 29.78
CA PRO A 201 47.50 21.80 30.08
C PRO A 201 46.65 22.10 28.83
N ASP A 202 45.35 22.33 28.99
CA ASP A 202 44.42 22.60 27.88
C ASP A 202 44.94 23.69 26.92
N GLN A 203 45.53 24.76 27.48
CA GLN A 203 46.13 25.86 26.72
C GLN A 203 47.31 25.44 25.83
N GLU A 204 48.08 24.44 26.26
CA GLU A 204 49.22 23.91 25.49
C GLU A 204 48.72 22.94 24.41
N CYS A 205 47.72 22.12 24.73
CA CYS A 205 47.10 21.22 23.76
C CYS A 205 46.40 21.97 22.62
N ASP A 206 45.62 23.02 22.95
CA ASP A 206 45.00 23.87 21.93
C ASP A 206 46.04 24.62 21.10
N ARG A 207 47.17 25.05 21.69
CA ARG A 207 48.29 25.64 20.94
C ARG A 207 48.86 24.67 19.93
N LEU A 208 49.10 23.41 20.31
CA LEU A 208 49.61 22.37 19.39
C LEU A 208 48.63 22.07 18.25
N ILE A 209 47.33 21.98 18.55
CA ILE A 209 46.29 21.75 17.54
C ILE A 209 46.22 22.93 16.55
N GLU A 210 46.29 24.16 17.05
CA GLU A 210 46.23 25.35 16.20
C GLU A 210 47.52 25.55 15.39
N GLU A 211 48.69 25.25 15.98
CA GLU A 211 49.97 25.25 15.28
C GLU A 211 49.97 24.22 14.14
N TRP A 212 49.46 23.01 14.39
CA TRP A 212 49.31 21.98 13.37
C TRP A 212 48.35 22.42 12.26
N ARG A 213 47.18 22.97 12.60
CA ARG A 213 46.20 23.50 11.64
C ARG A 213 46.77 24.62 10.78
N SER A 214 47.53 25.53 11.38
CA SER A 214 48.14 26.65 10.66
C SER A 214 49.17 26.20 9.62
N ARG A 215 49.87 25.10 9.87
CA ARG A 215 50.93 24.56 8.99
C ARG A 215 50.41 23.55 7.97
N HIS A 216 49.36 22.81 8.30
CA HIS A 216 48.93 21.62 7.54
C HIS A 216 47.47 21.66 7.07
N GLY A 217 46.69 22.67 7.46
CA GLY A 217 45.30 22.85 7.05
C GLY A 217 44.29 22.22 8.00
N MET A 218 43.04 22.07 7.53
CA MET A 218 41.94 21.58 8.36
C MET A 218 42.10 20.08 8.68
N PRO A 219 41.78 19.64 9.91
CA PRO A 219 41.81 18.22 10.28
C PRO A 219 40.84 17.39 9.45
N ASP A 220 41.23 16.17 9.11
CA ASP A 220 40.30 15.17 8.57
C ASP A 220 39.30 14.69 9.64
N THR A 221 38.29 13.92 9.23
CA THR A 221 37.23 13.44 10.14
C THR A 221 37.78 12.60 11.30
N GLU A 222 38.86 11.85 11.07
CA GLU A 222 39.49 10.99 12.07
C GLU A 222 40.21 11.83 13.14
N LEU A 223 41.04 12.79 12.73
CA LEU A 223 41.74 13.71 13.62
C LEU A 223 40.78 14.67 14.34
N GLN A 224 39.74 15.16 13.67
CA GLN A 224 38.71 16.00 14.31
C GLN A 224 37.97 15.22 15.40
N GLY A 225 37.67 13.93 15.16
CA GLY A 225 37.09 13.04 16.18
C GLY A 225 38.01 12.77 17.38
N VAL A 226 39.34 12.83 17.21
CA VAL A 226 40.32 12.76 18.31
C VAL A 226 40.31 14.06 19.11
N ILE A 227 40.37 15.22 18.44
CA ILE A 227 40.34 16.56 19.05
C ILE A 227 39.06 16.76 19.89
N ASP A 228 37.90 16.39 19.34
CA ASP A 228 36.62 16.55 20.03
C ASP A 228 36.48 15.63 21.25
N ARG A 229 37.13 14.46 21.26
CA ARG A 229 37.18 13.57 22.42
C ARG A 229 38.07 14.11 23.52
N LEU A 230 39.22 14.69 23.15
CA LEU A 230 40.15 15.33 24.06
C LEU A 230 39.50 16.49 24.81
N ARG A 231 38.80 17.38 24.08
CA ARG A 231 38.09 18.54 24.63
C ARG A 231 36.92 18.20 25.54
N ARG A 232 36.34 17.01 25.39
CA ARG A 232 35.22 16.55 26.23
C ARG A 232 35.65 16.00 27.59
N GLY A 233 36.96 15.95 27.88
CA GLY A 233 37.48 15.38 29.13
C GLY A 233 37.14 13.89 29.28
N ALA A 234 36.85 13.20 28.18
CA ALA A 234 36.57 11.78 28.19
C ALA A 234 37.83 11.04 28.69
N THR A 235 37.66 10.04 29.55
CA THR A 235 38.76 9.13 29.87
C THR A 235 39.24 8.50 28.57
N TRP A 236 40.50 8.75 28.20
CA TRP A 236 41.26 7.87 27.32
C TRP A 236 41.50 6.59 28.10
N ASP A 237 40.44 5.83 28.38
CA ASP A 237 40.62 4.49 28.90
C ASP A 237 41.41 3.76 27.82
N GLY A 238 42.60 3.28 28.16
CA GLY A 238 43.22 2.12 27.51
C GLY A 238 42.33 0.89 27.71
N GLY A 239 41.09 0.98 27.25
CA GLY A 239 39.97 0.17 27.70
C GLY A 239 38.97 0.05 26.58
N VAL A 240 39.12 -1.03 25.84
CA VAL A 240 38.05 -1.74 25.13
C VAL A 240 37.19 -0.82 24.25
N LEU A 241 37.49 -0.77 22.94
CA LEU A 241 36.42 -0.64 21.95
C LEU A 241 35.29 -1.54 22.44
N ARG A 242 34.18 -0.95 22.92
CA ARG A 242 32.97 -1.74 23.18
C ARG A 242 32.79 -2.54 21.90
N PRO A 243 32.85 -3.88 21.96
CA PRO A 243 32.90 -4.67 20.75
C PRO A 243 31.72 -4.24 19.88
N PRO A 244 31.96 -3.98 18.56
CA PRO A 244 30.88 -3.63 17.67
C PRO A 244 29.81 -4.72 17.81
N LEU A 245 28.55 -4.31 17.97
CA LEU A 245 27.48 -5.28 18.01
C LEU A 245 27.45 -6.03 16.68
N PRO A 246 27.07 -7.33 16.70
CA PRO A 246 26.91 -8.07 15.48
C PRO A 246 25.93 -7.36 14.54
N ASP A 247 26.18 -7.51 13.25
CA ASP A 247 25.24 -7.10 12.22
C ASP A 247 24.36 -8.29 11.86
N GLU A 248 23.19 -8.33 12.48
CA GLU A 248 22.28 -9.48 12.40
C GLU A 248 21.25 -9.36 11.27
N LEU A 249 21.36 -8.35 10.39
CA LEU A 249 20.39 -8.14 9.31
C LEU A 249 20.38 -9.34 8.35
N PRO A 250 19.21 -9.98 8.12
CA PRO A 250 19.11 -11.08 7.17
C PRO A 250 19.51 -10.65 5.75
N VAL A 251 20.22 -11.51 5.03
CA VAL A 251 20.48 -11.33 3.60
C VAL A 251 19.14 -11.33 2.85
N GLY A 252 18.89 -10.31 2.03
CA GLY A 252 17.63 -10.16 1.32
C GLY A 252 17.83 -10.07 -0.19
N ASP A 253 17.19 -10.98 -0.93
CA ASP A 253 17.29 -11.07 -2.40
C ASP A 253 16.15 -10.36 -3.15
N ARG A 254 15.16 -9.79 -2.45
CA ARG A 254 13.97 -9.18 -3.08
C ARG A 254 13.96 -7.67 -2.89
N GLU A 255 13.85 -6.96 -4.01
CA GLU A 255 13.53 -5.53 -4.04
C GLU A 255 12.06 -5.30 -3.64
N ILE A 256 11.83 -4.17 -2.98
CA ILE A 256 10.50 -3.74 -2.59
C ILE A 256 9.87 -2.94 -3.73
N VAL A 257 8.63 -3.25 -4.08
CA VAL A 257 7.85 -2.57 -5.12
C VAL A 257 6.86 -1.62 -4.45
N GLY A 258 6.69 -0.41 -5.00
CA GLY A 258 5.61 0.52 -4.63
C GLY A 258 5.72 1.26 -3.29
N GLN A 259 6.76 1.01 -2.49
CA GLN A 259 6.88 1.55 -1.12
C GLN A 259 8.03 2.54 -0.92
N GLU A 260 8.57 3.11 -2.01
CA GLU A 260 9.71 4.02 -1.94
C GLU A 260 9.36 5.35 -1.24
N SER A 261 8.14 5.85 -1.42
CA SER A 261 7.66 7.05 -0.71
C SER A 261 7.57 6.81 0.81
N ALA A 262 7.04 5.67 1.22
CA ALA A 262 6.98 5.24 2.62
C ALA A 262 8.38 5.08 3.23
N LEU A 263 9.30 4.44 2.50
CA LEU A 263 10.70 4.29 2.93
C LEU A 263 11.39 5.64 3.15
N ARG A 264 11.19 6.60 2.26
CA ARG A 264 11.75 7.96 2.41
C ARG A 264 11.16 8.67 3.62
N ALA A 265 9.84 8.64 3.79
CA ALA A 265 9.18 9.28 4.93
C ALA A 265 9.65 8.70 6.28
N LEU A 266 9.83 7.38 6.37
CA LEU A 266 10.33 6.71 7.57
C LEU A 266 11.83 6.97 7.81
N ASP A 267 12.65 7.02 6.76
CA ASP A 267 14.06 7.43 6.85
C ASP A 267 14.18 8.87 7.39
N ASP A 268 13.38 9.80 6.87
CA ASP A 268 13.36 11.19 7.31
C ASP A 268 12.87 11.34 8.76
N ALA A 269 11.88 10.55 9.18
CA ALA A 269 11.42 10.52 10.56
C ALA A 269 12.53 10.09 11.54
N VAL A 270 13.28 9.04 11.20
CA VAL A 270 14.43 8.60 12.01
C VAL A 270 15.50 9.69 12.08
N ARG A 271 15.78 10.37 10.96
CA ARG A 271 16.73 11.47 10.91
C ARG A 271 16.35 12.61 11.84
N ALA A 272 15.08 13.00 11.85
CA ALA A 272 14.58 14.08 12.69
C ALA A 272 14.72 13.75 14.19
N GLU A 273 14.37 12.53 14.61
CA GLU A 273 14.52 12.11 16.01
C GLU A 273 15.99 12.01 16.45
N GLN A 274 16.86 11.48 15.58
CA GLN A 274 18.30 11.43 15.85
C GLN A 274 18.91 12.81 16.02
N GLN A 275 18.51 13.80 15.19
CA GLN A 275 18.97 15.19 15.33
C GLN A 275 18.49 15.83 16.63
N ALA A 276 17.32 15.45 17.13
CA ALA A 276 16.79 15.87 18.42
C ALA A 276 17.44 15.13 19.61
N GLY A 277 18.34 14.18 19.38
CA GLY A 277 18.97 13.38 20.43
C GLY A 277 18.02 12.38 21.09
N ARG A 278 16.97 11.96 20.37
CA ARG A 278 15.93 11.05 20.87
C ARG A 278 15.95 9.72 20.14
N THR A 279 15.40 8.70 20.79
CA THR A 279 15.22 7.37 20.22
C THR A 279 14.09 7.43 19.21
N ALA A 280 14.33 6.93 17.99
CA ALA A 280 13.27 6.80 16.99
C ALA A 280 12.53 5.47 17.18
N LEU A 281 11.22 5.52 17.40
CA LEU A 281 10.37 4.33 17.43
C LEU A 281 9.52 4.29 16.17
N ILE A 282 9.70 3.27 15.34
CA ILE A 282 8.94 3.08 14.10
C ILE A 282 8.05 1.85 14.25
N LEU A 283 6.75 2.05 14.07
CA LEU A 283 5.75 0.99 14.12
C LEU A 283 5.14 0.77 12.72
N ILE A 284 5.34 -0.43 12.18
CA ILE A 284 4.85 -0.85 10.86
C ILE A 284 3.73 -1.89 11.06
N THR A 285 2.48 -1.49 10.79
CA THR A 285 1.28 -2.35 10.97
C THR A 285 0.60 -2.67 9.64
N GLY A 286 -0.35 -3.61 9.66
CA GLY A 286 -1.13 -4.00 8.47
C GLY A 286 -1.44 -5.49 8.41
N MET A 287 -2.27 -5.87 7.44
CA MET A 287 -2.77 -7.24 7.27
C MET A 287 -1.65 -8.26 7.01
N ALA A 288 -1.92 -9.55 7.29
CA ALA A 288 -1.02 -10.64 6.93
C ALA A 288 -0.70 -10.64 5.41
N GLY A 289 0.58 -10.83 5.06
CA GLY A 289 1.01 -10.90 3.65
C GLY A 289 1.15 -9.57 2.91
N VAL A 290 0.88 -8.43 3.56
CA VAL A 290 1.01 -7.08 2.95
C VAL A 290 2.46 -6.60 2.76
N GLY A 291 3.45 -7.31 3.33
CA GLY A 291 4.88 -7.00 3.13
C GLY A 291 5.57 -6.21 4.24
N LYS A 292 4.98 -6.11 5.45
CA LYS A 292 5.57 -5.41 6.62
C LYS A 292 7.04 -5.77 6.88
N SER A 293 7.36 -7.06 6.96
CA SER A 293 8.72 -7.57 7.19
C SER A 293 9.70 -7.24 6.05
N LEU A 294 9.20 -7.11 4.81
CA LEU A 294 10.02 -6.68 3.67
C LEU A 294 10.31 -5.17 3.75
N LEU A 295 9.31 -4.37 4.14
CA LEU A 295 9.47 -2.93 4.36
C LEU A 295 10.45 -2.65 5.51
N ALA A 296 10.29 -3.31 6.65
CA ALA A 296 11.18 -3.16 7.80
C ALA A 296 12.64 -3.51 7.46
N ARG A 297 12.87 -4.63 6.76
CA ARG A 297 14.22 -5.02 6.32
C ARG A 297 14.81 -4.05 5.30
N SER A 298 14.00 -3.53 4.39
CA SER A 298 14.45 -2.54 3.39
C SER A 298 14.82 -1.20 4.04
N LEU A 299 14.00 -0.75 5.00
CA LEU A 299 14.28 0.43 5.81
C LEU A 299 15.55 0.25 6.65
N ALA A 300 15.68 -0.89 7.33
CA ALA A 300 16.85 -1.19 8.14
C ALA A 300 18.15 -1.22 7.33
N ARG A 301 18.12 -1.77 6.11
CA ARG A 301 19.26 -1.79 5.20
C ARG A 301 19.68 -0.37 4.78
N ARG A 302 18.72 0.51 4.51
CA ARG A 302 18.95 1.92 4.17
C ARG A 302 19.53 2.72 5.35
N LEU A 303 19.10 2.39 6.56
CA LEU A 303 19.51 3.05 7.80
C LEU A 303 20.84 2.53 8.37
N ARG A 304 21.28 1.34 7.98
CA ARG A 304 22.43 0.60 8.54
C ARG A 304 23.68 1.45 8.76
N GLU A 305 24.07 2.26 7.78
CA GLU A 305 25.30 3.08 7.86
C GLU A 305 25.25 4.19 8.93
N ARG A 306 24.06 4.52 9.43
CA ARG A 306 23.84 5.57 10.43
C ARG A 306 24.00 5.09 11.87
N PHE A 307 24.08 3.78 12.10
CA PHE A 307 24.15 3.17 13.42
C PHE A 307 25.51 2.47 13.61
N PRO A 308 26.56 3.23 13.97
CA PRO A 308 27.94 2.74 13.98
C PRO A 308 28.21 1.67 15.04
N ASP A 309 27.35 1.56 16.07
CA ASP A 309 27.51 0.57 17.13
C ASP A 309 26.92 -0.80 16.78
N GLY A 310 26.17 -0.91 15.68
CA GLY A 310 25.69 -2.17 15.08
C GLY A 310 24.17 -2.26 14.89
N THR A 311 23.72 -3.38 14.32
CA THR A 311 22.30 -3.64 14.00
C THR A 311 21.86 -5.01 14.53
N LEU A 312 20.85 -5.03 15.40
CA LEU A 312 20.29 -6.23 15.99
C LEU A 312 18.94 -6.57 15.35
N TYR A 313 18.71 -7.84 15.05
CA TYR A 313 17.46 -8.34 14.47
C TYR A 313 16.92 -9.47 15.32
N LYS A 314 15.66 -9.36 15.77
CA LYS A 314 14.97 -10.41 16.52
C LYS A 314 13.62 -10.69 15.88
N GLU A 315 13.42 -11.95 15.55
CA GLU A 315 12.13 -12.52 15.15
C GLU A 315 11.33 -12.84 16.41
N LEU A 316 10.19 -12.19 16.60
CA LEU A 316 9.35 -12.35 17.78
C LEU A 316 8.31 -13.47 17.62
N ALA A 317 8.12 -13.97 16.38
CA ALA A 317 7.27 -15.10 16.06
C ALA A 317 5.85 -14.99 16.64
N GLY A 318 5.34 -13.76 16.79
CA GLY A 318 4.05 -13.48 17.39
C GLY A 318 2.89 -14.10 16.63
N PHE A 319 3.09 -14.33 15.33
CA PHE A 319 2.12 -14.97 14.45
C PHE A 319 2.80 -16.08 13.61
N SER A 320 3.39 -17.06 14.30
CA SER A 320 3.95 -18.29 13.70
C SER A 320 2.92 -19.41 13.44
N ASP A 321 3.14 -20.18 12.37
CA ASP A 321 2.38 -21.40 12.04
C ASP A 321 3.10 -22.70 12.42
N THR A 322 4.36 -22.63 12.89
CA THR A 322 5.18 -23.82 13.17
C THR A 322 4.92 -24.47 14.53
N GLY A 323 3.87 -24.03 15.23
CA GLY A 323 3.58 -24.46 16.62
C GLY A 323 4.58 -23.94 17.66
N VAL A 324 5.49 -23.06 17.26
CA VAL A 324 6.41 -22.37 18.17
C VAL A 324 5.64 -21.24 18.86
N PRO A 325 5.60 -21.17 20.20
CA PRO A 325 4.93 -20.07 20.89
C PRO A 325 5.64 -18.75 20.59
N PRO A 326 4.92 -17.61 20.66
CA PRO A 326 5.54 -16.29 20.58
C PRO A 326 6.74 -16.19 21.52
N ALA A 327 7.80 -15.50 21.07
CA ALA A 327 9.01 -15.39 21.86
C ALA A 327 8.73 -14.67 23.19
N GLU A 328 9.01 -15.33 24.31
CA GLU A 328 8.86 -14.73 25.64
C GLU A 328 9.82 -13.55 25.78
N PRO A 329 9.37 -12.37 26.27
CA PRO A 329 10.21 -11.18 26.34
C PRO A 329 11.53 -11.39 27.08
N GLU A 330 11.53 -12.21 28.14
CA GLU A 330 12.75 -12.56 28.87
C GLU A 330 13.77 -13.30 28.00
N GLN A 331 13.32 -14.21 27.12
CA GLN A 331 14.21 -14.98 26.23
C GLN A 331 14.80 -14.07 25.14
N VAL A 332 14.00 -13.14 24.62
CA VAL A 332 14.48 -12.15 23.64
C VAL A 332 15.51 -11.22 24.29
N LEU A 333 15.27 -10.78 25.53
CA LEU A 333 16.23 -9.99 26.30
C LEU A 333 17.54 -10.74 26.56
N ASP A 334 17.49 -12.04 26.85
CA ASP A 334 18.70 -12.86 27.01
C ASP A 334 19.54 -12.86 25.73
N GLY A 335 18.89 -13.03 24.57
CA GLY A 335 19.54 -12.95 23.27
C GLY A 335 20.12 -11.57 22.96
N LEU A 336 19.40 -10.49 23.31
CA LEU A 336 19.87 -9.11 23.12
C LEU A 336 21.04 -8.77 24.05
N LEU A 337 20.97 -9.14 25.33
CA LEU A 337 22.03 -8.88 26.31
C LEU A 337 23.29 -9.69 25.99
N ALA A 338 23.15 -10.93 25.53
CA ALA A 338 24.28 -11.74 25.06
C ALA A 338 25.02 -11.09 23.87
N ALA A 339 24.31 -10.35 23.03
CA ALA A 339 24.90 -9.60 21.92
C ALA A 339 25.61 -8.31 22.38
N VAL A 340 25.38 -7.82 23.61
CA VAL A 340 25.87 -6.52 24.12
C VAL A 340 26.80 -6.70 25.34
N PRO A 341 28.10 -7.03 25.16
CA PRO A 341 29.05 -7.14 26.27
C PRO A 341 29.26 -5.79 27.02
N PRO A 342 29.54 -5.79 28.34
CA PRO A 342 29.82 -6.93 29.23
C PRO A 342 28.58 -7.49 29.97
N TYR A 343 27.37 -7.17 29.54
CA TYR A 343 26.16 -7.56 30.25
C TYR A 343 25.91 -9.07 30.10
N SER A 344 25.88 -9.82 31.21
CA SER A 344 25.68 -11.28 31.21
C SER A 344 24.20 -11.66 31.31
N THR A 345 23.88 -12.89 30.88
CA THR A 345 22.55 -13.50 31.00
C THR A 345 22.24 -14.03 32.41
N GLU A 346 23.07 -13.70 33.42
CA GLU A 346 22.92 -14.23 34.79
C GLU A 346 21.81 -13.51 35.59
N MET A 347 21.29 -12.39 35.08
CA MET A 347 20.19 -11.64 35.69
C MET A 347 18.86 -12.37 35.52
N THR A 348 18.07 -12.43 36.59
CA THR A 348 16.74 -13.06 36.60
C THR A 348 15.64 -12.00 36.70
N GLY A 349 14.56 -12.16 35.94
CA GLY A 349 13.38 -11.28 35.97
C GLY A 349 13.35 -10.22 34.87
N LEU A 350 12.18 -10.10 34.24
CA LEU A 350 11.89 -9.22 33.10
C LEU A 350 12.30 -7.76 33.32
N GLU A 351 11.96 -7.16 34.46
CA GLU A 351 12.24 -5.74 34.73
C GLU A 351 13.73 -5.43 34.83
N ASP A 352 14.50 -6.31 35.49
CA ASP A 352 15.93 -6.13 35.68
C ASP A 352 16.69 -6.33 34.36
N LYS A 353 16.30 -7.34 33.56
CA LYS A 353 16.81 -7.52 32.19
C LYS A 353 16.50 -6.33 31.30
N SER A 354 15.28 -5.78 31.38
CA SER A 354 14.88 -4.58 30.63
C SER A 354 15.71 -3.35 31.06
N ARG A 355 15.93 -3.17 32.37
CA ARG A 355 16.78 -2.09 32.91
C ARG A 355 18.22 -2.25 32.45
N ALA A 356 18.73 -3.48 32.42
CA ALA A 356 20.07 -3.78 31.91
C ALA A 356 20.19 -3.44 30.42
N LEU A 357 19.21 -3.83 29.59
CA LEU A 357 19.19 -3.48 28.16
C LEU A 357 19.18 -1.96 27.97
N ARG A 358 18.32 -1.24 28.69
CA ARG A 358 18.28 0.23 28.65
C ARG A 358 19.62 0.85 29.04
N SER A 359 20.27 0.34 30.09
CA SER A 359 21.60 0.80 30.51
C SER A 359 22.68 0.51 29.47
N ALA A 360 22.62 -0.67 28.83
CA ALA A 360 23.56 -1.10 27.81
C ALA A 360 23.48 -0.27 26.53
N LEU A 361 22.27 0.16 26.16
CA LEU A 361 21.98 0.95 24.96
C LEU A 361 22.02 2.47 25.18
N ALA A 362 21.97 2.97 26.42
CA ALA A 362 21.90 4.40 26.75
C ALA A 362 23.03 5.28 26.16
N ARG A 363 24.18 4.68 25.82
CA ARG A 363 25.33 5.37 25.21
C ARG A 363 25.76 4.74 23.88
N ARG A 364 24.86 4.01 23.22
CA ARG A 364 25.11 3.40 21.91
C ARG A 364 24.07 3.90 20.90
N SER A 365 24.47 4.02 19.65
CA SER A 365 23.61 4.26 18.49
C SER A 365 23.42 2.95 17.74
N VAL A 366 22.35 2.23 18.10
CA VAL A 366 22.03 0.90 17.60
C VAL A 366 20.70 0.93 16.84
N LEU A 367 20.63 0.16 15.76
CA LEU A 367 19.38 -0.15 15.08
C LEU A 367 18.84 -1.50 15.57
N LEU A 368 17.64 -1.51 16.14
CA LEU A 368 16.97 -2.72 16.61
C LEU A 368 15.75 -3.00 15.74
N VAL A 369 15.66 -4.20 15.16
CA VAL A 369 14.49 -4.65 14.39
C VAL A 369 13.79 -5.76 15.16
N LEU A 370 12.52 -5.54 15.50
CA LEU A 370 11.63 -6.49 16.15
C LEU A 370 10.55 -6.90 15.14
N ASP A 371 10.75 -8.03 14.46
CA ASP A 371 9.84 -8.51 13.40
C ASP A 371 8.77 -9.45 13.99
N ASP A 372 7.53 -9.31 13.50
CA ASP A 372 6.34 -10.10 13.84
C ASP A 372 5.96 -10.08 15.35
N ALA A 373 5.85 -8.89 15.95
CA ALA A 373 5.40 -8.73 17.33
C ALA A 373 3.94 -9.17 17.52
N ALA A 374 3.65 -9.95 18.57
CA ALA A 374 2.31 -10.43 18.92
C ALA A 374 1.42 -9.35 19.54
N GLY A 375 2.01 -8.46 20.35
CA GLY A 375 1.26 -7.52 21.18
C GLY A 375 2.16 -6.59 21.98
N PHE A 376 1.55 -5.58 22.60
CA PHE A 376 2.26 -4.49 23.29
C PHE A 376 3.15 -4.98 24.43
N GLN A 377 2.66 -5.94 25.23
CA GLN A 377 3.39 -6.50 26.38
C GLN A 377 4.68 -7.22 25.95
N GLN A 378 4.76 -7.72 24.72
CA GLN A 378 5.95 -8.38 24.20
C GLN A 378 7.05 -7.37 23.85
N VAL A 379 6.65 -6.19 23.36
CA VAL A 379 7.56 -5.16 22.82
C VAL A 379 8.07 -4.22 23.91
N LEU A 380 7.19 -3.79 24.82
CA LEU A 380 7.51 -2.77 25.82
C LEU A 380 8.81 -3.04 26.63
N PRO A 381 9.08 -4.28 27.10
CA PRO A 381 10.32 -4.58 27.83
C PRO A 381 11.59 -4.48 26.98
N LEU A 382 11.46 -4.61 25.65
CA LEU A 382 12.56 -4.62 24.69
C LEU A 382 12.96 -3.22 24.22
N LEU A 383 12.19 -2.19 24.57
CA LEU A 383 12.43 -0.84 24.13
C LEU A 383 13.64 -0.23 24.86
N PRO A 384 14.58 0.42 24.12
CA PRO A 384 15.65 1.18 24.73
C PRO A 384 15.10 2.39 25.49
N GLY A 385 15.91 2.92 26.40
CA GLY A 385 15.59 4.16 27.11
C GLY A 385 15.88 5.38 26.23
N SER A 386 16.47 6.41 26.84
CA SER A 386 16.98 7.59 26.12
C SER A 386 18.25 7.28 25.32
N GLY A 387 18.41 7.92 24.16
CA GLY A 387 19.58 7.78 23.29
C GLY A 387 19.28 8.19 21.84
N THR A 388 20.17 7.84 20.91
CA THR A 388 20.01 8.06 19.45
C THR A 388 19.78 6.77 18.67
N SER A 389 19.39 5.70 19.38
CA SER A 389 19.05 4.41 18.80
C SER A 389 17.71 4.47 18.06
N ALA A 390 17.47 3.52 17.15
CA ALA A 390 16.18 3.39 16.47
C ALA A 390 15.64 1.97 16.63
N VAL A 391 14.34 1.85 16.82
CA VAL A 391 13.63 0.57 16.88
C VAL A 391 12.60 0.51 15.77
N ILE A 392 12.67 -0.53 14.94
CA ILE A 392 11.66 -0.84 13.92
C ILE A 392 10.87 -2.04 14.41
N ILE A 393 9.56 -1.87 14.58
CA ILE A 393 8.64 -2.91 15.03
C ILE A 393 7.69 -3.22 13.89
N THR A 394 7.52 -4.49 13.55
CA THR A 394 6.42 -4.92 12.69
C THR A 394 5.39 -5.70 13.51
N SER A 395 4.11 -5.49 13.23
CA SER A 395 3.04 -6.27 13.86
C SER A 395 1.81 -6.37 12.97
N ARG A 396 1.01 -7.41 13.20
CA ARG A 396 -0.34 -7.53 12.63
C ARG A 396 -1.40 -6.95 13.56
N ASP A 397 -1.07 -6.84 14.84
CA ASP A 397 -1.82 -6.04 15.81
C ASP A 397 -1.47 -4.56 15.61
N ASP A 398 -2.42 -3.66 15.81
CA ASP A 398 -2.16 -2.23 15.66
C ASP A 398 -1.33 -1.67 16.83
N LEU A 399 -1.13 -2.42 17.92
CA LEU A 399 -0.37 -2.04 19.11
C LEU A 399 -0.84 -0.70 19.70
N GLY A 400 -2.16 -0.51 19.81
CA GLY A 400 -2.80 0.75 20.19
C GLY A 400 -2.31 1.37 21.51
N ALA A 401 -1.78 0.56 22.44
CA ALA A 401 -1.15 1.08 23.66
C ALA A 401 0.21 1.76 23.39
N LEU A 402 1.05 1.19 22.52
CA LEU A 402 2.33 1.80 22.12
C LEU A 402 2.10 3.08 21.34
N GLN A 403 1.03 3.09 20.54
CA GLN A 403 0.62 4.25 19.78
C GLN A 403 0.44 5.49 20.67
N ALA A 404 -0.12 5.36 21.87
CA ALA A 404 -0.32 6.49 22.78
C ALA A 404 0.98 7.13 23.30
N GLU A 405 2.15 6.51 23.09
CA GLU A 405 3.44 7.07 23.48
C GLU A 405 3.92 8.16 22.50
N ASN A 406 4.46 9.24 23.06
CA ASN A 406 5.03 10.33 22.27
C ASN A 406 6.32 9.87 21.56
N GLY A 407 6.44 10.17 20.26
CA GLY A 407 7.64 9.86 19.46
C GLY A 407 7.58 8.55 18.68
N VAL A 408 6.43 7.85 18.69
CA VAL A 408 6.21 6.67 17.83
C VAL A 408 5.73 7.11 16.44
N HIS A 409 6.55 6.85 15.44
CA HIS A 409 6.27 7.08 14.02
C HIS A 409 5.55 5.85 13.44
N ARG A 410 4.27 6.01 13.10
CA ARG A 410 3.42 4.91 12.65
C ARG A 410 3.29 4.89 11.14
N HIS A 411 3.34 3.70 10.57
CA HIS A 411 3.07 3.48 9.16
C HIS A 411 2.26 2.20 8.97
N LYS A 412 0.98 2.35 8.59
CA LYS A 412 0.13 1.24 8.19
C LYS A 412 0.38 0.92 6.72
N VAL A 413 0.87 -0.27 6.45
CA VAL A 413 1.18 -0.72 5.09
C VAL A 413 -0.13 -1.03 4.36
N GLY A 414 -0.36 -0.33 3.25
CA GLY A 414 -1.49 -0.56 2.35
C GLY A 414 -1.22 -1.64 1.31
N LEU A 415 -2.26 -1.97 0.54
CA LEU A 415 -2.15 -2.83 -0.64
C LEU A 415 -1.37 -2.14 -1.76
N LEU A 416 -0.90 -2.91 -2.74
CA LEU A 416 -0.27 -2.34 -3.94
C LEU A 416 -1.33 -1.66 -4.82
N SER A 417 -0.89 -0.65 -5.58
CA SER A 417 -1.69 -0.14 -6.70
C SER A 417 -1.83 -1.20 -7.79
N ASP A 418 -2.80 -1.05 -8.69
CA ASP A 418 -2.99 -1.96 -9.82
C ASP A 418 -1.73 -2.03 -10.71
N GLU A 419 -1.04 -0.89 -10.88
CA GLU A 419 0.21 -0.80 -11.65
C GLU A 419 1.34 -1.58 -10.96
N GLU A 420 1.55 -1.36 -9.67
CA GLU A 420 2.55 -2.06 -8.86
C GLU A 420 2.28 -3.57 -8.78
N ALA A 421 1.01 -3.97 -8.68
CA ALA A 421 0.61 -5.37 -8.66
C ALA A 421 0.96 -6.07 -9.98
N LEU A 422 0.74 -5.38 -11.12
CA LEU A 422 1.12 -5.88 -12.43
C LEU A 422 2.64 -5.96 -12.60
N GLU A 423 3.41 -5.00 -12.08
CA GLU A 423 4.88 -5.06 -12.08
C GLU A 423 5.41 -6.32 -11.39
N VAL A 424 4.83 -6.67 -10.23
CA VAL A 424 5.18 -7.91 -9.52
C VAL A 424 4.90 -9.13 -10.39
N LEU A 425 3.71 -9.21 -11.02
CA LEU A 425 3.35 -10.34 -11.88
C LEU A 425 4.16 -10.42 -13.17
N TRP A 426 4.59 -9.29 -13.72
CA TRP A 426 5.38 -9.21 -14.95
C TRP A 426 6.88 -9.48 -14.76
N THR A 427 7.31 -9.72 -13.53
CA THR A 427 8.69 -10.12 -13.25
C THR A 427 9.08 -11.36 -14.05
N ASN A 428 10.09 -11.24 -14.92
CA ASN A 428 10.54 -12.27 -15.88
C ASN A 428 9.55 -12.63 -17.00
N VAL A 429 8.57 -11.77 -17.31
CA VAL A 429 7.65 -11.92 -18.46
C VAL A 429 8.08 -11.01 -19.61
N SER A 430 8.11 -11.54 -20.83
CA SER A 430 8.48 -10.77 -22.04
C SER A 430 7.40 -9.73 -22.39
N GLU A 431 7.80 -8.58 -22.96
CA GLU A 431 6.87 -7.51 -23.35
C GLU A 431 5.75 -7.98 -24.30
N LYS A 432 6.10 -8.88 -25.22
CA LYS A 432 5.14 -9.52 -26.14
C LYS A 432 4.06 -10.30 -25.40
N ASP A 433 4.43 -11.06 -24.37
CA ASP A 433 3.48 -11.86 -23.59
C ASP A 433 2.66 -10.99 -22.63
N ARG A 434 3.23 -9.89 -22.11
CA ARG A 434 2.49 -8.90 -21.31
C ARG A 434 1.31 -8.34 -22.10
N ALA A 435 1.57 -7.89 -23.34
CA ALA A 435 0.51 -7.36 -24.21
C ALA A 435 -0.55 -8.41 -24.57
N LYS A 436 -0.12 -9.65 -24.85
CA LYS A 436 -1.03 -10.75 -25.22
C LYS A 436 -2.00 -11.14 -24.10
N TYR A 437 -1.55 -11.12 -22.84
CA TYR A 437 -2.34 -11.56 -21.69
C TYR A 437 -2.72 -10.43 -20.72
N ALA A 438 -2.68 -9.17 -21.16
CA ALA A 438 -2.88 -8.00 -20.31
C ALA A 438 -4.16 -8.09 -19.45
N PHE A 439 -5.32 -8.34 -20.08
CA PHE A 439 -6.60 -8.50 -19.38
C PHE A 439 -6.57 -9.62 -18.33
N VAL A 440 -5.90 -10.74 -18.64
CA VAL A 440 -5.83 -11.90 -17.73
C VAL A 440 -4.94 -11.57 -16.52
N PHE A 441 -3.83 -10.85 -16.72
CA PHE A 441 -2.99 -10.37 -15.62
C PHE A 441 -3.73 -9.40 -14.70
N THR A 442 -4.49 -8.45 -15.27
CA THR A 442 -5.32 -7.52 -14.49
C THR A 442 -6.35 -8.27 -13.65
N GLU A 443 -7.06 -9.23 -14.22
CA GLU A 443 -8.03 -10.03 -13.47
C GLU A 443 -7.38 -10.91 -12.39
N VAL A 444 -6.19 -11.46 -12.66
CA VAL A 444 -5.43 -12.21 -11.65
C VAL A 444 -4.98 -11.31 -10.50
N ALA A 445 -4.48 -10.11 -10.79
CA ALA A 445 -4.12 -9.12 -9.76
C ALA A 445 -5.34 -8.75 -8.89
N ARG A 446 -6.48 -8.50 -9.54
CA ARG A 446 -7.76 -8.24 -8.87
C ARG A 446 -8.19 -9.37 -7.94
N HIS A 447 -8.11 -10.63 -8.40
CA HIS A 447 -8.42 -11.79 -7.54
C HIS A 447 -7.37 -12.08 -6.45
N CYS A 448 -6.16 -11.57 -6.59
CA CYS A 448 -5.17 -11.51 -5.51
C CYS A 448 -5.43 -10.37 -4.52
N GLY A 449 -6.42 -9.50 -4.78
CA GLY A 449 -6.69 -8.30 -3.97
C GLY A 449 -5.48 -7.36 -3.87
N ASN A 450 -4.61 -7.36 -4.90
CA ASN A 450 -3.33 -6.62 -4.89
C ASN A 450 -2.43 -6.89 -3.67
N LEU A 451 -2.59 -8.06 -3.03
CA LEU A 451 -1.79 -8.47 -1.88
C LEU A 451 -0.41 -8.99 -2.33
N PRO A 452 0.73 -8.39 -1.90
CA PRO A 452 2.07 -8.81 -2.30
C PRO A 452 2.35 -10.30 -2.14
N LEU A 453 1.92 -10.91 -1.03
CA LEU A 453 2.10 -12.36 -0.82
C LEU A 453 1.33 -13.20 -1.84
N ALA A 454 0.09 -12.83 -2.17
CA ALA A 454 -0.71 -13.54 -3.15
C ALA A 454 -0.10 -13.44 -4.55
N LEU A 455 0.34 -12.24 -4.93
CA LEU A 455 1.01 -11.98 -6.21
C LEU A 455 2.33 -12.76 -6.30
N ALA A 456 3.11 -12.82 -5.23
CA ALA A 456 4.35 -13.59 -5.17
C ALA A 456 4.10 -15.11 -5.32
N VAL A 457 3.01 -15.63 -4.74
CA VAL A 457 2.60 -17.03 -4.92
C VAL A 457 2.26 -17.31 -6.38
N VAL A 458 1.47 -16.45 -7.01
CA VAL A 458 1.12 -16.59 -8.43
C VAL A 458 2.36 -16.49 -9.31
N GLN A 459 3.21 -15.49 -9.10
CA GLN A 459 4.46 -15.31 -9.85
C GLN A 459 5.37 -16.54 -9.74
N ARG A 460 5.47 -17.13 -8.55
CA ARG A 460 6.25 -18.36 -8.35
C ARG A 460 5.66 -19.53 -9.14
N ARG A 461 4.33 -19.70 -9.13
CA ARG A 461 3.64 -20.73 -9.94
C ARG A 461 3.85 -20.54 -11.44
N LEU A 462 3.90 -19.29 -11.91
CA LEU A 462 4.13 -18.97 -13.32
C LEU A 462 5.57 -19.24 -13.76
N ARG A 463 6.55 -19.19 -12.85
CA ARG A 463 7.95 -19.55 -13.19
C ARG A 463 8.09 -21.00 -13.63
N ASP A 464 7.29 -21.88 -13.02
CA ASP A 464 7.37 -23.33 -13.23
C ASP A 464 6.32 -23.83 -14.25
N ARG A 465 5.60 -22.92 -14.94
CA ARG A 465 4.52 -23.26 -15.89
C ARG A 465 4.50 -22.39 -17.16
N PRO A 466 4.02 -22.92 -18.29
CA PRO A 466 3.82 -22.11 -19.50
C PRO A 466 2.69 -21.08 -19.34
N LEU A 467 2.86 -19.86 -19.87
CA LEU A 467 1.90 -18.76 -19.76
C LEU A 467 0.52 -19.07 -20.37
N GLN A 468 0.41 -20.03 -21.29
CA GLN A 468 -0.87 -20.50 -21.83
C GLN A 468 -1.80 -21.09 -20.74
N ALA A 469 -1.26 -21.47 -19.58
CA ALA A 469 -2.05 -21.96 -18.45
C ALA A 469 -2.70 -20.83 -17.62
N LEU A 470 -2.35 -19.57 -17.86
CA LEU A 470 -2.84 -18.42 -17.07
C LEU A 470 -4.37 -18.26 -17.09
N PRO A 471 -5.09 -18.43 -18.23
CA PRO A 471 -6.56 -18.37 -18.22
C PRO A 471 -7.22 -19.47 -17.38
N HIS A 472 -6.61 -20.66 -17.33
CA HIS A 472 -7.10 -21.76 -16.49
C HIS A 472 -6.88 -21.46 -15.00
N LEU A 473 -5.72 -20.90 -14.66
CA LEU A 473 -5.45 -20.42 -13.30
C LEU A 473 -6.47 -19.35 -12.87
N LEU A 474 -6.77 -18.39 -13.74
CA LEU A 474 -7.78 -17.37 -13.50
C LEU A 474 -9.17 -17.99 -13.26
N ALA A 475 -9.56 -19.00 -14.04
CA ALA A 475 -10.84 -19.69 -13.84
C ALA A 475 -10.93 -20.34 -12.43
N GLN A 476 -9.85 -20.92 -11.93
CA GLN A 476 -9.78 -21.47 -10.57
C GLN A 476 -9.84 -20.36 -9.50
N MET A 477 -9.24 -19.19 -9.75
CA MET A 477 -9.28 -18.06 -8.81
C MET A 477 -10.65 -17.37 -8.74
N LYS A 478 -11.44 -17.43 -9.81
CA LYS A 478 -12.82 -16.92 -9.83
C LYS A 478 -13.71 -17.68 -8.86
N GLU A 479 -13.49 -18.99 -8.69
CA GLU A 479 -14.18 -19.81 -7.70
C GLU A 479 -13.70 -19.48 -6.28
N GLU A 480 -14.56 -18.88 -5.45
CA GLU A 480 -14.19 -18.39 -4.12
C GLU A 480 -13.65 -19.49 -3.21
N ARG A 481 -14.22 -20.70 -3.27
CA ARG A 481 -13.77 -21.87 -2.50
C ARG A 481 -12.37 -22.34 -2.90
N ALA A 482 -12.06 -22.35 -4.20
CA ALA A 482 -10.77 -22.83 -4.71
C ALA A 482 -9.68 -21.75 -4.68
N ARG A 483 -10.05 -20.47 -4.57
CA ARG A 483 -9.13 -19.32 -4.67
C ARG A 483 -7.94 -19.42 -3.72
N LEU A 484 -8.17 -19.76 -2.46
CA LEU A 484 -7.10 -19.83 -1.46
C LEU A 484 -6.23 -21.08 -1.59
N ASP A 485 -6.77 -22.17 -2.14
CA ASP A 485 -5.98 -23.35 -2.52
C ASP A 485 -5.03 -23.05 -3.69
N VAL A 486 -5.46 -22.19 -4.62
CA VAL A 486 -4.58 -21.67 -5.69
C VAL A 486 -3.46 -20.81 -5.10
N LEU A 487 -3.73 -20.06 -4.03
CA LEU A 487 -2.77 -19.18 -3.34
C LEU A 487 -1.97 -19.89 -2.23
N HIS A 488 -1.83 -21.21 -2.35
CA HIS A 488 -1.08 -22.06 -1.43
C HIS A 488 0.10 -22.74 -2.15
N LEU A 489 1.34 -22.53 -1.67
CA LEU A 489 2.55 -23.21 -2.14
C LEU A 489 3.30 -23.81 -0.94
N PRO A 490 2.97 -25.06 -0.53
CA PRO A 490 3.57 -25.69 0.65
C PRO A 490 5.08 -25.85 0.53
N GLU A 491 5.58 -26.21 -0.66
CA GLU A 491 7.01 -26.42 -0.94
C GLU A 491 7.89 -25.17 -0.71
N HIS A 492 7.27 -24.00 -0.61
CA HIS A 492 7.97 -22.72 -0.45
C HIS A 492 7.54 -21.93 0.79
N VAL A 493 6.75 -22.54 1.69
CA VAL A 493 6.22 -21.89 2.91
C VAL A 493 5.42 -20.61 2.61
N MET A 494 5.03 -20.38 1.34
CA MET A 494 4.27 -19.20 0.92
C MET A 494 2.79 -19.58 0.79
N SER A 495 1.99 -19.08 1.72
CA SER A 495 0.58 -19.44 1.78
C SER A 495 -0.23 -18.31 2.41
N VAL A 496 -1.16 -17.74 1.62
CA VAL A 496 -2.08 -16.71 2.12
C VAL A 496 -3.00 -17.31 3.18
N ARG A 497 -3.51 -18.52 2.94
CA ARG A 497 -4.39 -19.24 3.88
C ARG A 497 -3.73 -19.43 5.24
N VAL A 498 -2.47 -19.85 5.26
CA VAL A 498 -1.71 -20.05 6.50
C VAL A 498 -1.47 -18.71 7.20
N ALA A 499 -1.05 -17.69 6.45
CA ALA A 499 -0.78 -16.37 7.02
C ALA A 499 -2.03 -15.77 7.69
N LEU A 500 -3.20 -15.87 7.05
CA LEU A 500 -4.49 -15.44 7.62
C LEU A 500 -4.92 -16.31 8.80
N GLY A 501 -4.76 -17.64 8.70
CA GLY A 501 -5.10 -18.57 9.77
C GLY A 501 -4.37 -18.27 11.07
N VAL A 502 -3.11 -17.84 11.00
CA VAL A 502 -2.38 -17.47 12.22
C VAL A 502 -2.94 -16.20 12.87
N SER A 503 -3.28 -15.18 12.07
CA SER A 503 -3.92 -13.96 12.58
C SER A 503 -5.27 -14.26 13.23
N VAL A 504 -6.06 -15.15 12.63
CA VAL A 504 -7.38 -15.54 13.16
C VAL A 504 -7.24 -16.38 14.44
N ARG A 505 -6.20 -17.22 14.58
CA ARG A 505 -6.01 -18.01 15.82
C ARG A 505 -5.87 -17.15 17.07
N ALA A 506 -5.27 -15.96 16.95
CA ALA A 506 -5.09 -15.01 18.05
C ALA A 506 -6.39 -14.33 18.51
N LEU A 507 -7.47 -14.39 17.72
CA LEU A 507 -8.76 -13.83 18.06
C LEU A 507 -9.53 -14.68 19.09
N ASP A 508 -10.36 -14.03 19.89
CA ASP A 508 -11.36 -14.70 20.72
C ASP A 508 -12.50 -15.29 19.87
N THR A 509 -13.39 -16.05 20.52
CA THR A 509 -14.50 -16.74 19.84
C THR A 509 -15.50 -15.77 19.22
N GLU A 510 -15.78 -14.65 19.89
CA GLU A 510 -16.74 -13.64 19.42
C GLU A 510 -16.22 -12.91 18.17
N ALA A 511 -14.94 -12.51 18.13
CA ALA A 511 -14.32 -11.90 16.97
C ALA A 511 -14.22 -12.88 15.79
N LYS A 512 -13.94 -14.16 16.02
CA LYS A 512 -13.99 -15.20 14.97
C LYS A 512 -15.39 -15.33 14.39
N LEU A 513 -16.40 -15.35 15.25
CA LEU A 513 -17.80 -15.43 14.84
C LEU A 513 -18.21 -14.18 14.03
N LEU A 514 -17.92 -12.98 14.53
CA LEU A 514 -18.22 -11.74 13.81
C LEU A 514 -17.51 -11.68 12.46
N LEU A 515 -16.22 -12.06 12.38
CA LEU A 515 -15.50 -12.10 11.10
C LEU A 515 -16.18 -13.01 10.08
N TRP A 516 -16.68 -14.17 10.53
CA TRP A 516 -17.45 -15.08 9.69
C TRP A 516 -18.75 -14.43 9.20
N GLN A 517 -19.50 -13.80 10.10
CA GLN A 517 -20.76 -13.14 9.76
C GLN A 517 -20.58 -11.95 8.83
N LEU A 518 -19.54 -11.12 9.04
CA LEU A 518 -19.20 -10.02 8.14
C LEU A 518 -18.78 -10.52 6.75
N ALA A 519 -18.20 -11.72 6.66
CA ALA A 519 -17.85 -12.32 5.38
C ALA A 519 -19.08 -12.76 4.57
N VAL A 520 -20.23 -13.01 5.23
CA VAL A 520 -21.53 -13.29 4.59
C VAL A 520 -22.11 -12.04 3.91
N HIS A 521 -21.87 -10.85 4.48
CA HIS A 521 -22.38 -9.58 3.93
C HIS A 521 -21.88 -9.34 2.49
N PRO A 522 -22.75 -9.19 1.49
CA PRO A 522 -22.35 -9.29 0.08
C PRO A 522 -21.82 -7.97 -0.51
N GLY A 523 -21.82 -6.88 0.25
CA GLY A 523 -21.33 -5.56 -0.18
C GLY A 523 -19.82 -5.35 0.00
N PRO A 524 -19.23 -4.38 -0.73
CA PRO A 524 -17.80 -4.03 -0.64
C PRO A 524 -17.42 -3.35 0.68
N SER A 525 -18.40 -2.73 1.34
CA SER A 525 -18.26 -2.09 2.65
C SER A 525 -19.54 -2.23 3.47
N ILE A 526 -19.42 -2.03 4.78
CA ILE A 526 -20.46 -2.27 5.78
C ILE A 526 -20.53 -1.02 6.68
N SER A 527 -21.72 -0.46 6.89
CA SER A 527 -21.93 0.64 7.83
C SER A 527 -21.81 0.13 9.27
N TRP A 528 -21.60 1.05 10.22
CA TRP A 528 -21.59 0.69 11.64
C TRP A 528 -22.90 0.03 12.08
N ASP A 529 -24.05 0.60 11.71
CA ASP A 529 -25.38 0.04 12.03
C ASP A 529 -25.54 -1.38 11.46
N ALA A 530 -25.09 -1.61 10.21
CA ALA A 530 -25.17 -2.92 9.59
C ALA A 530 -24.26 -3.95 10.29
N VAL A 531 -23.07 -3.56 10.77
CA VAL A 531 -22.19 -4.44 11.57
C VAL A 531 -22.88 -4.82 12.88
N MET A 532 -23.48 -3.85 13.58
CA MET A 532 -24.17 -4.10 14.85
C MET A 532 -25.37 -5.03 14.66
N ASP A 533 -26.17 -4.78 13.62
CA ASP A 533 -27.31 -5.62 13.29
C ASP A 533 -26.89 -7.04 12.93
N ILE A 534 -25.84 -7.21 12.10
CA ILE A 534 -25.28 -8.53 11.76
C ILE A 534 -24.89 -9.30 13.03
N GLY A 535 -24.19 -8.64 13.96
CA GLY A 535 -23.81 -9.27 15.22
C GLY A 535 -25.00 -9.64 16.11
N GLY A 536 -26.12 -8.91 15.97
CA GLY A 536 -27.40 -9.22 16.60
C GLY A 536 -28.00 -10.58 16.22
N ALA A 537 -27.57 -11.19 15.10
CA ALA A 537 -27.92 -12.58 14.78
C ALA A 537 -27.38 -13.60 15.81
N SER A 538 -26.45 -13.18 16.68
CA SER A 538 -25.96 -13.94 17.82
C SER A 538 -26.14 -13.14 19.11
N PRO A 539 -27.31 -13.26 19.79
CA PRO A 539 -27.74 -12.33 20.84
C PRO A 539 -26.82 -12.19 22.06
N ALA A 540 -25.91 -13.13 22.29
CA ALA A 540 -24.96 -13.11 23.41
C ALA A 540 -23.65 -12.36 23.09
N MET A 541 -23.41 -11.99 21.82
CA MET A 541 -22.14 -11.43 21.36
C MET A 541 -22.01 -9.94 21.69
N GLU A 542 -20.84 -9.52 22.16
CA GLU A 542 -20.50 -8.10 22.30
C GLU A 542 -19.89 -7.56 20.99
N THR A 543 -20.74 -7.27 20.00
CA THR A 543 -20.34 -6.93 18.62
C THR A 543 -19.32 -5.79 18.53
N ASP A 544 -19.45 -4.73 19.34
CA ASP A 544 -18.51 -3.61 19.34
C ASP A 544 -17.09 -4.01 19.80
N ARG A 545 -17.00 -4.84 20.84
CA ARG A 545 -15.72 -5.39 21.33
C ARG A 545 -15.10 -6.31 20.30
N ALA A 546 -15.90 -7.21 19.72
CA ALA A 546 -15.46 -8.12 18.66
C ALA A 546 -14.96 -7.35 17.43
N LEU A 547 -15.65 -6.29 17.01
CA LEU A 547 -15.22 -5.42 15.92
C LEU A 547 -13.89 -4.71 16.24
N GLY A 548 -13.74 -4.22 17.48
CA GLY A 548 -12.48 -3.66 17.97
C GLY A 548 -11.30 -4.64 17.84
N ALA A 549 -11.50 -5.91 18.19
CA ALA A 549 -10.49 -6.95 18.03
C ALA A 549 -10.14 -7.21 16.56
N LEU A 550 -11.12 -7.18 15.64
CA LEU A 550 -10.89 -7.36 14.20
C LEU A 550 -10.14 -6.19 13.56
N LEU A 551 -10.41 -4.96 13.99
CA LEU A 551 -9.68 -3.76 13.59
C LEU A 551 -8.23 -3.81 14.10
N ALA A 552 -8.04 -4.17 15.38
CA ALA A 552 -6.72 -4.32 15.98
C ALA A 552 -5.89 -5.36 15.23
N ALA A 553 -6.48 -6.50 14.86
CA ALA A 553 -5.83 -7.55 14.09
C ALA A 553 -5.63 -7.24 12.59
N ASN A 554 -6.04 -6.05 12.11
CA ASN A 554 -6.00 -5.64 10.71
C ASN A 554 -6.68 -6.65 9.75
N LEU A 555 -7.79 -7.28 10.19
CA LEU A 555 -8.62 -8.16 9.37
C LEU A 555 -9.85 -7.44 8.81
N VAL A 556 -10.25 -6.34 9.46
CA VAL A 556 -11.24 -5.38 8.99
C VAL A 556 -10.55 -4.01 8.90
N GLU A 557 -10.87 -3.26 7.86
CA GLU A 557 -10.40 -1.90 7.67
C GLU A 557 -11.53 -0.91 7.89
N PHE A 558 -11.23 0.22 8.54
CA PHE A 558 -12.17 1.34 8.65
C PHE A 558 -11.71 2.46 7.73
N HIS A 559 -12.54 2.80 6.73
CA HIS A 559 -12.24 3.83 5.75
C HIS A 559 -13.51 4.59 5.37
N SER A 560 -13.43 5.92 5.37
CA SER A 560 -14.53 6.81 4.98
C SER A 560 -15.85 6.43 5.64
N ASP A 561 -15.88 6.35 6.97
CA ASP A 561 -17.04 5.96 7.81
C ASP A 561 -17.57 4.53 7.69
N ARG A 562 -16.93 3.66 6.90
CA ARG A 562 -17.38 2.27 6.68
C ARG A 562 -16.29 1.24 6.95
N TYR A 563 -16.74 0.02 7.24
CA TYR A 563 -15.90 -1.15 7.45
C TYR A 563 -15.75 -1.95 6.16
N ARG A 564 -14.56 -2.46 5.89
CA ARG A 564 -14.26 -3.27 4.70
C ARG A 564 -13.50 -4.52 5.09
N LEU A 565 -13.87 -5.63 4.46
CA LEU A 565 -13.10 -6.87 4.52
C LEU A 565 -12.38 -7.02 3.19
N HIS A 566 -11.09 -7.31 3.25
CA HIS A 566 -10.33 -7.67 2.07
C HIS A 566 -10.89 -8.97 1.46
N ASP A 567 -10.96 -9.07 0.12
CA ASP A 567 -11.59 -10.21 -0.58
C ASP A 567 -10.97 -11.57 -0.20
N LEU A 568 -9.66 -11.62 0.04
CA LEU A 568 -8.99 -12.84 0.50
C LEU A 568 -9.30 -13.17 1.97
N VAL A 569 -9.54 -12.16 2.81
CA VAL A 569 -9.99 -12.36 4.20
C VAL A 569 -11.43 -12.87 4.20
N ARG A 570 -12.30 -12.29 3.37
CA ARG A 570 -13.67 -12.76 3.16
C ARG A 570 -13.71 -14.23 2.72
N ALA A 571 -12.97 -14.59 1.67
CA ALA A 571 -12.90 -15.97 1.19
C ALA A 571 -12.34 -16.92 2.27
N PHE A 572 -11.34 -16.48 3.05
CA PHE A 572 -10.78 -17.26 4.15
C PHE A 572 -11.83 -17.51 5.24
N ALA A 573 -12.50 -16.45 5.68
CA ALA A 573 -13.50 -16.52 6.72
C ALA A 573 -14.68 -17.40 6.31
N ARG A 574 -15.17 -17.33 5.06
CA ARG A 574 -16.29 -18.17 4.59
C ARG A 574 -15.95 -19.66 4.47
N HIS A 575 -14.72 -19.99 4.05
CA HIS A 575 -14.42 -21.35 3.56
C HIS A 575 -13.33 -22.11 4.31
N HIS A 576 -12.50 -21.43 5.10
CA HIS A 576 -11.35 -22.06 5.78
C HIS A 576 -11.30 -21.77 7.29
N MET A 577 -12.33 -21.13 7.83
CA MET A 577 -12.47 -20.89 9.26
C MET A 577 -13.60 -21.72 9.84
N ASP A 578 -13.29 -22.45 10.92
CA ASP A 578 -14.26 -23.20 11.72
C ASP A 578 -14.69 -22.34 12.92
N ALA A 579 -15.44 -21.27 12.66
CA ALA A 579 -15.94 -20.36 13.71
C ALA A 579 -17.22 -20.88 14.38
N VAL A 580 -17.95 -21.78 13.71
CA VAL A 580 -19.27 -22.29 14.14
C VAL A 580 -19.23 -23.82 14.05
N PRO A 581 -19.78 -24.54 15.04
CA PRO A 581 -19.97 -25.98 14.93
C PRO A 581 -20.74 -26.36 13.65
N PRO A 582 -20.37 -27.47 12.97
CA PRO A 582 -21.03 -27.87 11.71
C PRO A 582 -22.55 -28.00 11.81
N GLU A 583 -23.08 -28.43 12.96
CA GLU A 583 -24.51 -28.61 13.23
C GLU A 583 -25.30 -27.30 13.26
N ASP A 584 -24.69 -26.19 13.73
CA ASP A 584 -25.37 -24.90 13.90
C ASP A 584 -25.11 -23.95 12.72
N LYS A 585 -24.15 -24.30 11.85
CA LYS A 585 -23.63 -23.41 10.80
C LYS A 585 -24.69 -22.98 9.78
N GLU A 586 -25.53 -23.91 9.32
CA GLU A 586 -26.56 -23.60 8.30
C GLU A 586 -27.63 -22.66 8.85
N ASP A 587 -28.11 -22.92 10.07
CA ASP A 587 -29.12 -22.10 10.73
C ASP A 587 -28.58 -20.70 11.02
N LEU A 588 -27.34 -20.60 11.51
CA LEU A 588 -26.71 -19.31 11.77
C LEU A 588 -26.36 -18.54 10.49
N GLU A 589 -25.95 -19.22 9.41
CA GLU A 589 -25.73 -18.58 8.11
C GLU A 589 -27.04 -18.01 7.60
N ARG A 590 -28.13 -18.77 7.68
CA ARG A 590 -29.45 -18.32 7.28
C ARG A 590 -29.92 -17.13 8.11
N ALA A 591 -29.75 -17.18 9.44
CA ALA A 591 -30.08 -16.06 10.33
C ALA A 591 -29.28 -14.80 9.98
N THR A 592 -27.96 -14.95 9.78
CA THR A 592 -27.05 -13.85 9.40
C THR A 592 -27.44 -13.25 8.05
N VAL A 593 -27.73 -14.08 7.04
CA VAL A 593 -28.22 -13.60 5.74
C VAL A 593 -29.53 -12.85 5.90
N CYS A 594 -30.51 -13.41 6.61
CA CYS A 594 -31.80 -12.75 6.84
C CYS A 594 -31.60 -11.38 7.52
N GLN A 595 -30.68 -11.27 8.48
CA GLN A 595 -30.35 -10.02 9.16
C GLN A 595 -29.78 -8.96 8.20
N VAL A 596 -28.85 -9.37 7.32
CA VAL A 596 -28.31 -8.50 6.26
C VAL A 596 -29.42 -8.03 5.31
N LEU A 597 -30.27 -8.95 4.85
CA LEU A 597 -31.35 -8.63 3.92
C LEU A 597 -32.41 -7.73 4.57
N GLU A 598 -32.76 -7.97 5.84
CA GLU A 598 -33.72 -7.16 6.59
C GLU A 598 -33.21 -5.74 6.81
N HIS A 599 -31.95 -5.58 7.24
CA HIS A 599 -31.32 -4.27 7.39
C HIS A 599 -31.40 -3.47 6.10
N GLN A 600 -31.00 -4.09 4.98
CA GLN A 600 -31.01 -3.44 3.68
C GLN A 600 -32.43 -3.12 3.20
N LEU A 601 -33.39 -4.02 3.41
CA LEU A 601 -34.79 -3.79 3.04
C LEU A 601 -35.41 -2.63 3.82
N GLN A 602 -35.27 -2.61 5.14
CA GLN A 602 -35.91 -1.57 5.98
C GLN A 602 -35.27 -0.20 5.74
N ASN A 603 -33.95 -0.14 5.57
CA ASN A 603 -33.26 1.11 5.26
C ASN A 603 -33.57 1.64 3.85
N ALA A 604 -33.67 0.74 2.85
CA ALA A 604 -34.16 1.12 1.53
C ALA A 604 -35.63 1.56 1.55
N ARG A 605 -36.48 0.95 2.39
CA ARG A 605 -37.90 1.31 2.53
C ARG A 605 -38.09 2.72 3.09
N VAL A 606 -37.27 3.14 4.05
CA VAL A 606 -37.31 4.52 4.56
C VAL A 606 -36.98 5.50 3.43
N CYS A 607 -35.98 5.19 2.61
CA CYS A 607 -35.64 6.01 1.45
C CYS A 607 -36.76 6.01 0.39
N ASP A 608 -37.30 4.84 0.04
CA ASP A 608 -38.45 4.67 -0.87
C ASP A 608 -39.64 5.55 -0.47
N ARG A 609 -39.98 5.60 0.83
CA ARG A 609 -41.07 6.43 1.36
C ARG A 609 -40.85 7.92 1.10
N VAL A 610 -39.61 8.40 1.14
CA VAL A 610 -39.28 9.80 0.82
C VAL A 610 -39.31 10.04 -0.69
N LEU A 611 -38.84 9.07 -1.48
CA LEU A 611 -38.78 9.15 -2.94
C LEU A 611 -40.15 9.04 -3.62
N ASP A 612 -41.06 8.25 -3.04
CA ASP A 612 -42.45 8.02 -3.47
C ASP A 612 -43.38 7.95 -2.24
N ARG A 613 -43.78 9.12 -1.73
CA ARG A 613 -44.60 9.29 -0.51
C ARG A 613 -45.96 8.58 -0.50
N ARG A 614 -46.44 8.14 -1.65
CA ARG A 614 -47.75 7.47 -1.80
C ARG A 614 -47.65 5.97 -1.76
N ARG A 615 -46.42 5.46 -1.83
CA ARG A 615 -46.15 4.04 -1.85
C ARG A 615 -46.09 3.52 -0.42
N VAL A 616 -46.85 2.46 -0.18
CA VAL A 616 -46.77 1.67 1.05
C VAL A 616 -46.50 0.24 0.63
N LEU A 617 -45.30 -0.23 0.97
CA LEU A 617 -44.85 -1.59 0.71
C LEU A 617 -45.12 -2.48 1.93
N PRO A 618 -45.52 -3.75 1.73
CA PRO A 618 -45.78 -4.70 2.82
C PRO A 618 -44.48 -5.30 3.35
N THR A 619 -43.54 -4.44 3.76
CA THR A 619 -42.24 -4.88 4.27
C THR A 619 -42.29 -5.34 5.71
N GLY A 620 -43.42 -5.18 6.43
CA GLY A 620 -43.53 -5.47 7.86
C GLY A 620 -42.87 -4.42 8.76
N GLU A 621 -42.97 -4.59 10.08
CA GLU A 621 -42.19 -3.80 11.03
C GLU A 621 -40.73 -4.29 11.04
N PRO A 622 -39.74 -3.40 11.28
CA PRO A 622 -38.35 -3.80 11.43
C PRO A 622 -38.20 -4.78 12.59
N ASP A 623 -37.58 -5.93 12.34
CA ASP A 623 -37.31 -6.94 13.36
C ASP A 623 -35.81 -7.00 13.66
N GLY A 624 -35.43 -6.59 14.86
CA GLY A 624 -34.04 -6.68 15.34
C GLY A 624 -33.01 -5.91 14.53
N VAL A 625 -33.40 -4.93 13.71
CA VAL A 625 -32.50 -4.12 12.87
C VAL A 625 -32.63 -2.63 13.15
N THR A 626 -31.51 -1.93 12.98
CA THR A 626 -31.39 -0.49 13.08
C THR A 626 -31.88 0.16 11.79
N VAL A 627 -32.82 1.10 11.93
CA VAL A 627 -33.43 1.81 10.82
C VAL A 627 -32.99 3.27 10.83
N LEU A 628 -32.53 3.74 9.68
CA LEU A 628 -32.13 5.11 9.43
C LEU A 628 -33.26 6.08 9.80
N ALA A 629 -32.90 7.25 10.32
CA ALA A 629 -33.83 8.36 10.42
C ALA A 629 -34.35 8.73 9.02
N GLU A 630 -35.62 9.13 8.93
CA GLU A 630 -36.22 9.51 7.66
C GLU A 630 -35.42 10.65 6.99
N PRO A 631 -34.90 10.46 5.76
CA PRO A 631 -34.16 11.50 5.06
C PRO A 631 -34.98 12.77 4.89
N ALA A 632 -34.33 13.93 5.06
CA ALA A 632 -35.01 15.22 5.02
C ALA A 632 -35.70 15.54 3.69
N ASN A 633 -35.16 15.03 2.57
CA ASN A 633 -35.66 15.26 1.22
C ASN A 633 -35.26 14.11 0.27
N PRO A 634 -35.83 14.06 -0.95
CA PRO A 634 -35.53 13.02 -1.94
C PRO A 634 -34.05 12.92 -2.32
N GLU A 635 -33.30 14.02 -2.39
CA GLU A 635 -31.88 13.97 -2.73
C GLU A 635 -31.07 13.28 -1.63
N LYS A 636 -31.35 13.58 -0.36
CA LYS A 636 -30.72 12.88 0.78
C LYS A 636 -31.07 11.40 0.83
N ALA A 637 -32.28 11.03 0.43
CA ALA A 637 -32.66 9.62 0.28
C ALA A 637 -31.88 8.94 -0.86
N ALA A 638 -31.68 9.64 -1.98
CA ALA A 638 -30.89 9.13 -3.09
C ALA A 638 -29.39 9.00 -2.73
N GLU A 639 -28.80 10.01 -2.08
CA GLU A 639 -27.41 9.96 -1.57
C GLU A 639 -27.18 8.78 -0.61
N ALA A 640 -28.15 8.49 0.27
CA ALA A 640 -28.08 7.35 1.18
C ALA A 640 -28.08 6.02 0.40
N LEU A 641 -28.96 5.89 -0.60
CA LEU A 641 -29.02 4.72 -1.46
C LEU A 641 -27.80 4.61 -2.38
N ASP A 642 -27.19 5.71 -2.84
CA ASP A 642 -25.97 5.69 -3.65
C ASP A 642 -24.83 4.96 -2.92
N LYS A 643 -24.75 5.10 -1.59
CA LYS A 643 -23.74 4.41 -0.75
C LYS A 643 -24.01 2.92 -0.58
N GLU A 644 -25.26 2.48 -0.66
CA GLU A 644 -25.68 1.09 -0.41
C GLU A 644 -26.08 0.34 -1.67
N TYR A 645 -26.21 1.01 -2.82
CA TYR A 645 -26.80 0.42 -4.01
C TYR A 645 -26.11 -0.87 -4.45
N GLU A 646 -24.77 -0.88 -4.45
CA GLU A 646 -24.00 -2.10 -4.77
C GLU A 646 -24.26 -3.23 -3.77
N THR A 647 -24.35 -2.91 -2.48
CA THR A 647 -24.70 -3.88 -1.43
C THR A 647 -26.09 -4.45 -1.65
N ILE A 648 -27.10 -3.59 -1.86
CA ILE A 648 -28.49 -4.02 -2.05
C ILE A 648 -28.63 -4.85 -3.33
N ARG A 649 -27.91 -4.47 -4.39
CA ARG A 649 -27.83 -5.25 -5.64
C ARG A 649 -27.32 -6.66 -5.39
N ASN A 650 -26.22 -6.79 -4.64
CA ASN A 650 -25.68 -8.11 -4.29
C ASN A 650 -26.59 -8.85 -3.30
N CYS A 651 -27.37 -8.16 -2.46
CA CYS A 651 -28.40 -8.74 -1.61
C CYS A 651 -29.56 -9.35 -2.42
N VAL A 652 -29.96 -8.74 -3.54
CA VAL A 652 -30.95 -9.34 -4.46
C VAL A 652 -30.42 -10.67 -4.99
N GLU A 653 -29.18 -10.71 -5.48
CA GLU A 653 -28.55 -11.94 -5.98
C GLU A 653 -28.40 -13.00 -4.88
N LEU A 654 -28.03 -12.58 -3.67
CA LEU A 654 -27.93 -13.47 -2.51
C LEU A 654 -29.30 -14.10 -2.18
N ALA A 655 -30.36 -13.29 -2.13
CA ALA A 655 -31.72 -13.75 -1.88
C ALA A 655 -32.22 -14.73 -2.96
N LEU A 656 -31.88 -14.48 -4.24
CA LEU A 656 -32.18 -15.39 -5.35
C LEU A 656 -31.45 -16.72 -5.21
N SER A 657 -30.15 -16.68 -4.89
CA SER A 657 -29.31 -17.88 -4.77
C SER A 657 -29.76 -18.80 -3.63
N LEU A 658 -30.20 -18.23 -2.51
CA LEU A 658 -30.65 -18.95 -1.32
C LEU A 658 -32.18 -19.16 -1.29
N ARG A 659 -32.90 -18.66 -2.31
CA ARG A 659 -34.35 -18.74 -2.45
C ARG A 659 -35.13 -18.22 -1.24
N ILE A 660 -34.73 -17.05 -0.72
CA ILE A 660 -35.42 -16.41 0.40
C ILE A 660 -36.54 -15.51 -0.13
N GLU A 661 -37.70 -16.12 -0.36
CA GLU A 661 -38.86 -15.59 -1.11
C GLU A 661 -39.21 -14.14 -0.80
N ARG A 662 -39.33 -13.78 0.48
CA ARG A 662 -39.68 -12.40 0.93
C ARG A 662 -38.79 -11.34 0.31
N TYR A 663 -37.47 -11.55 0.29
CA TYR A 663 -36.50 -10.55 -0.18
C TYR A 663 -36.31 -10.59 -1.69
N MET A 664 -36.57 -11.72 -2.35
CA MET A 664 -36.43 -11.89 -3.80
C MET A 664 -37.32 -10.92 -4.59
N TRP A 665 -38.47 -10.50 -4.05
CA TRP A 665 -39.36 -9.55 -4.71
C TRP A 665 -39.46 -8.19 -4.00
N LEU A 666 -39.31 -8.11 -2.68
CA LEU A 666 -39.38 -6.82 -1.96
C LEU A 666 -38.15 -5.94 -2.21
N LEU A 667 -36.92 -6.50 -2.24
CA LEU A 667 -35.71 -5.71 -2.49
C LEU A 667 -35.70 -5.08 -3.90
N PRO A 668 -36.08 -5.80 -4.98
CA PRO A 668 -36.26 -5.17 -6.28
C PRO A 668 -37.32 -4.05 -6.27
N VAL A 669 -38.46 -4.27 -5.60
CA VAL A 669 -39.59 -3.33 -5.59
C VAL A 669 -39.24 -2.02 -4.88
N VAL A 670 -38.53 -2.08 -3.75
CA VAL A 670 -38.15 -0.89 -2.96
C VAL A 670 -37.08 -0.04 -3.67
N LEU A 671 -36.25 -0.63 -4.52
CA LEU A 671 -35.23 0.09 -5.27
C LEU A 671 -35.77 0.87 -6.47
N VAL A 672 -36.97 0.55 -6.97
CA VAL A 672 -37.46 1.07 -8.25
C VAL A 672 -37.49 2.60 -8.32
N PRO A 673 -38.01 3.35 -7.32
CA PRO A 673 -38.03 4.81 -7.42
C PRO A 673 -36.63 5.42 -7.50
N TYR A 674 -35.66 4.84 -6.79
CA TYR A 674 -34.26 5.24 -6.87
C TYR A 674 -33.66 4.93 -8.24
N GLN A 675 -33.84 3.70 -8.73
CA GLN A 675 -33.32 3.28 -10.04
C GLN A 675 -33.92 4.11 -11.19
N TRP A 676 -35.18 4.52 -11.09
CA TRP A 676 -35.80 5.42 -12.06
C TRP A 676 -35.20 6.84 -12.02
N ARG A 677 -34.78 7.33 -10.84
CA ARG A 677 -34.16 8.65 -10.68
C ARG A 677 -32.70 8.68 -11.10
N ARG A 678 -31.94 7.62 -10.81
CA ARG A 678 -30.52 7.46 -11.22
C ARG A 678 -30.37 6.74 -12.58
N PHE A 679 -31.46 6.53 -13.31
CA PHE A 679 -31.49 5.90 -14.65
C PHE A 679 -30.90 4.49 -14.74
N HIS A 680 -30.88 3.72 -13.65
CA HIS A 680 -30.51 2.30 -13.64
C HIS A 680 -31.65 1.38 -14.16
N LEU A 681 -32.20 1.70 -15.35
CA LEU A 681 -33.40 1.07 -15.90
C LEU A 681 -33.19 -0.38 -16.32
N SER A 682 -31.99 -0.75 -16.75
CA SER A 682 -31.64 -2.13 -17.12
C SER A 682 -31.62 -3.05 -15.89
N ASP A 683 -31.02 -2.57 -14.80
CA ASP A 683 -30.94 -3.30 -13.53
C ASP A 683 -32.33 -3.46 -12.93
N ALA A 684 -33.12 -2.38 -12.91
CA ALA A 684 -34.53 -2.43 -12.50
C ALA A 684 -35.32 -3.49 -13.26
N LEU A 685 -35.19 -3.54 -14.58
CA LEU A 685 -35.90 -4.50 -15.43
C LEU A 685 -35.47 -5.95 -15.13
N ASN A 686 -34.17 -6.20 -14.97
CA ASN A 686 -33.65 -7.53 -14.68
C ASN A 686 -34.16 -8.03 -13.32
N TYR A 687 -34.03 -7.22 -12.27
CA TYR A 687 -34.47 -7.61 -10.92
C TYR A 687 -35.99 -7.75 -10.79
N LEU A 688 -36.75 -6.87 -11.44
CA LEU A 688 -38.21 -6.95 -11.42
C LEU A 688 -38.76 -8.16 -12.19
N ARG A 689 -38.05 -8.67 -13.22
CA ARG A 689 -38.44 -9.90 -13.92
C ARG A 689 -38.33 -11.11 -12.99
N SER A 690 -37.19 -11.25 -12.31
CA SER A 690 -37.00 -12.30 -11.30
C SER A 690 -38.00 -12.15 -10.15
N ALA A 691 -38.27 -10.91 -9.71
CA ALA A 691 -39.27 -10.63 -8.69
C ALA A 691 -40.69 -11.05 -9.11
N ALA A 692 -41.07 -10.85 -10.37
CA ALA A 692 -42.40 -11.19 -10.88
C ALA A 692 -42.64 -12.71 -10.83
N GLU A 693 -41.66 -13.52 -11.24
CA GLU A 693 -41.73 -14.98 -11.18
C GLU A 693 -42.01 -15.49 -9.76
N VAL A 694 -41.33 -14.91 -8.76
CA VAL A 694 -41.52 -15.26 -7.34
C VAL A 694 -42.84 -14.70 -6.80
N ALA A 695 -43.20 -13.47 -7.16
CA ALA A 695 -44.41 -12.82 -6.69
C ALA A 695 -45.68 -13.52 -7.20
N GLU A 696 -45.68 -14.14 -8.38
CA GLU A 696 -46.82 -14.92 -8.87
C GLU A 696 -47.17 -16.12 -7.98
N THR A 697 -46.21 -16.62 -7.21
CA THR A 697 -46.36 -17.81 -6.37
C THR A 697 -46.50 -17.50 -4.89
N HIS A 698 -45.86 -16.43 -4.40
CA HIS A 698 -45.72 -16.17 -2.96
C HIS A 698 -46.26 -14.81 -2.49
N ALA A 699 -46.59 -13.89 -3.40
CA ALA A 699 -47.13 -12.58 -3.04
C ALA A 699 -48.66 -12.53 -3.22
N PRO A 700 -49.38 -11.72 -2.42
CA PRO A 700 -50.79 -11.45 -2.66
C PRO A 700 -51.01 -10.90 -4.09
N PRO A 701 -52.17 -11.17 -4.74
CA PRO A 701 -52.43 -10.74 -6.12
C PRO A 701 -52.20 -9.24 -6.37
N VAL A 702 -52.56 -8.39 -5.39
CA VAL A 702 -52.34 -6.93 -5.42
C VAL A 702 -50.86 -6.56 -5.50
N GLU A 703 -50.01 -7.26 -4.76
CA GLU A 703 -48.56 -7.04 -4.73
C GLU A 703 -47.90 -7.61 -5.98
N CYS A 704 -48.36 -8.75 -6.47
CA CYS A 704 -47.93 -9.27 -7.76
C CYS A 704 -48.29 -8.29 -8.90
N ALA A 705 -49.51 -7.76 -8.92
CA ALA A 705 -49.93 -6.72 -9.86
C ALA A 705 -49.05 -5.47 -9.76
N ARG A 706 -48.56 -5.12 -8.55
CA ARG A 706 -47.62 -4.01 -8.32
C ARG A 706 -46.29 -4.25 -9.01
N VAL A 707 -45.70 -5.44 -8.86
CA VAL A 707 -44.47 -5.79 -9.57
C VAL A 707 -44.63 -5.61 -11.08
N TYR A 708 -45.75 -6.09 -11.65
CA TYR A 708 -46.06 -5.92 -13.06
C TYR A 708 -46.26 -4.45 -13.48
N ARG A 709 -46.88 -3.61 -12.65
CA ARG A 709 -46.95 -2.16 -12.90
C ARG A 709 -45.57 -1.50 -12.86
N LEU A 710 -44.66 -1.93 -11.98
CA LEU A 710 -43.29 -1.40 -11.93
C LEU A 710 -42.46 -1.85 -13.12
N LEU A 711 -42.64 -3.09 -13.60
CA LEU A 711 -42.08 -3.56 -14.88
C LEU A 711 -42.56 -2.68 -16.04
N ALA A 712 -43.87 -2.43 -16.12
CA ALA A 712 -44.44 -1.56 -17.13
C ALA A 712 -43.91 -0.12 -17.03
N GLY A 713 -43.83 0.45 -15.83
CA GLY A 713 -43.29 1.79 -15.60
C GLY A 713 -41.80 1.92 -15.95
N THR A 714 -41.03 0.84 -15.80
CA THR A 714 -39.62 0.77 -16.22
C THR A 714 -39.51 0.71 -17.74
N GLN A 715 -40.34 -0.11 -18.42
CA GLN A 715 -40.39 -0.16 -19.88
C GLN A 715 -40.88 1.15 -20.50
N TRP A 716 -41.87 1.79 -19.88
CA TRP A 716 -42.38 3.09 -20.31
C TRP A 716 -41.27 4.16 -20.32
N ARG A 717 -40.40 4.17 -19.29
CA ARG A 717 -39.23 5.07 -19.23
C ARG A 717 -38.15 4.76 -20.26
N ARG A 718 -38.10 3.52 -20.74
CA ARG A 718 -37.25 3.11 -21.87
C ARG A 718 -37.90 3.38 -23.24
N ALA A 719 -39.08 4.01 -23.27
CA ALA A 719 -39.92 4.20 -24.46
C ALA A 719 -40.40 2.90 -25.13
N GLU A 720 -40.36 1.76 -24.41
CA GLU A 720 -40.79 0.45 -24.89
C GLU A 720 -42.28 0.19 -24.57
N PHE A 721 -43.16 1.04 -25.12
CA PHE A 721 -44.58 1.07 -24.78
C PHE A 721 -45.32 -0.24 -25.07
N ALA A 722 -44.96 -0.95 -26.15
CA ALA A 722 -45.59 -2.22 -26.50
C ALA A 722 -45.36 -3.30 -25.45
N SER A 723 -44.14 -3.36 -24.90
CA SER A 723 -43.81 -4.27 -23.79
C SER A 723 -44.56 -3.88 -22.51
N ALA A 724 -44.69 -2.58 -22.23
CA ALA A 724 -45.40 -2.09 -21.06
C ALA A 724 -46.89 -2.48 -21.05
N VAL A 725 -47.56 -2.44 -22.21
CA VAL A 725 -48.97 -2.87 -22.34
C VAL A 725 -49.18 -4.32 -21.89
N GLY A 726 -48.28 -5.23 -22.28
CA GLY A 726 -48.36 -6.64 -21.88
C GLY A 726 -48.34 -6.82 -20.36
N TYR A 727 -47.39 -6.16 -19.68
CA TYR A 727 -47.29 -6.19 -18.23
C TYR A 727 -48.50 -5.55 -17.54
N LEU A 728 -49.05 -4.46 -18.09
CA LEU A 728 -50.23 -3.79 -17.52
C LEU A 728 -51.50 -4.62 -17.65
N ARG A 729 -51.70 -5.31 -18.78
CA ARG A 729 -52.80 -6.27 -18.94
C ARG A 729 -52.70 -7.40 -17.92
N ARG A 730 -51.48 -7.90 -17.64
CA ARG A 730 -51.26 -8.87 -16.57
C ARG A 730 -51.61 -8.30 -15.19
N ALA A 731 -51.18 -7.08 -14.86
CA ALA A 731 -51.51 -6.41 -13.60
C ALA A 731 -53.03 -6.21 -13.40
N ILE A 732 -53.76 -5.89 -14.47
CA ILE A 732 -55.23 -5.82 -14.46
C ILE A 732 -55.81 -7.20 -14.13
N SER A 733 -55.42 -8.26 -14.85
CA SER A 733 -55.95 -9.61 -14.62
C SER A 733 -55.73 -10.11 -13.18
N LEU A 734 -54.63 -9.71 -12.55
CA LEU A 734 -54.30 -10.05 -11.17
C LEU A 734 -55.12 -9.26 -10.14
N SER A 735 -55.63 -8.09 -10.50
CA SER A 735 -56.41 -7.22 -9.60
C SER A 735 -57.93 -7.37 -9.79
N GLU A 736 -58.40 -7.98 -10.88
CA GLU A 736 -59.84 -8.09 -11.21
C GLU A 736 -60.64 -9.00 -10.28
N GLY A 737 -59.98 -9.88 -9.52
CA GLY A 737 -60.62 -10.80 -8.58
C GLY A 737 -60.68 -10.31 -7.12
N ASP A 738 -60.18 -9.11 -6.82
CA ASP A 738 -60.10 -8.57 -5.46
C ASP A 738 -61.02 -7.34 -5.30
N ASP A 739 -62.17 -7.57 -4.65
CA ASP A 739 -63.19 -6.57 -4.37
C ASP A 739 -62.86 -5.65 -3.18
N SER A 740 -61.74 -5.88 -2.48
CA SER A 740 -61.31 -5.01 -1.39
C SER A 740 -60.96 -3.60 -1.92
N ALA A 741 -60.95 -2.61 -1.03
CA ALA A 741 -60.52 -1.25 -1.39
C ALA A 741 -59.09 -1.24 -1.97
N GLU A 742 -58.23 -2.15 -1.51
CA GLU A 742 -56.85 -2.28 -1.99
C GLU A 742 -56.80 -2.89 -3.40
N GLY A 743 -57.57 -3.95 -3.64
CA GLY A 743 -57.74 -4.59 -4.95
C GLY A 743 -58.29 -3.63 -6.01
N ARG A 744 -59.36 -2.90 -5.67
CA ARG A 744 -59.95 -1.88 -6.55
C ARG A 744 -58.98 -0.74 -6.84
N LEU A 745 -58.21 -0.28 -5.84
CA LEU A 745 -57.19 0.74 -6.05
C LEU A 745 -56.04 0.23 -6.94
N SER A 746 -55.62 -1.03 -6.77
CA SER A 746 -54.63 -1.68 -7.64
C SER A 746 -55.12 -1.78 -9.08
N LEU A 747 -56.39 -2.16 -9.28
CA LEU A 747 -57.02 -2.22 -10.58
C LEU A 747 -57.10 -0.83 -11.22
N ALA A 748 -57.53 0.19 -10.47
CA ALA A 748 -57.59 1.58 -10.93
C ALA A 748 -56.22 2.08 -11.41
N ARG A 749 -55.16 1.84 -10.63
CA ARG A 749 -53.76 2.20 -10.97
C ARG A 749 -53.28 1.49 -12.23
N SER A 750 -53.66 0.21 -12.40
CA SER A 750 -53.28 -0.60 -13.56
C SER A 750 -54.00 -0.13 -14.83
N CYS A 751 -55.32 0.13 -14.74
CA CYS A 751 -56.11 0.71 -15.84
C CYS A 751 -55.62 2.11 -16.22
N TYR A 752 -55.33 2.97 -15.25
CA TYR A 752 -54.79 4.31 -15.50
C TYR A 752 -53.46 4.24 -16.27
N SER A 753 -52.53 3.42 -15.78
CA SER A 753 -51.22 3.25 -16.40
C SER A 753 -51.33 2.65 -17.82
N LEU A 754 -52.28 1.73 -18.03
CA LEU A 754 -52.56 1.16 -19.35
C LEU A 754 -53.10 2.21 -20.31
N GLY A 755 -54.11 2.97 -19.88
CA GLY A 755 -54.70 4.04 -20.68
C GLY A 755 -53.68 5.10 -21.10
N VAL A 756 -52.83 5.55 -20.17
CA VAL A 756 -51.74 6.50 -20.49
C VAL A 756 -50.73 5.89 -21.47
N THR A 757 -50.43 4.59 -21.35
CA THR A 757 -49.50 3.90 -22.26
C THR A 757 -50.08 3.73 -23.66
N LEU A 758 -51.35 3.33 -23.78
CA LEU A 758 -52.06 3.19 -25.06
C LEU A 758 -52.19 4.53 -25.79
N ARG A 759 -52.49 5.60 -25.05
CA ARG A 759 -52.47 6.97 -25.60
C ARG A 759 -51.11 7.30 -26.24
N LYS A 760 -50.00 6.91 -25.61
CA LYS A 760 -48.65 7.11 -26.17
C LYS A 760 -48.39 6.30 -27.44
N GLN A 761 -49.11 5.21 -27.67
CA GLN A 761 -49.06 4.42 -28.90
C GLN A 761 -50.01 4.95 -29.98
N GLY A 762 -50.87 5.92 -29.68
CA GLY A 762 -51.91 6.43 -30.58
C GLY A 762 -53.21 5.63 -30.57
N GLU A 763 -53.36 4.65 -29.67
CA GLU A 763 -54.57 3.82 -29.52
C GLU A 763 -55.62 4.54 -28.65
N GLU A 764 -56.07 5.70 -29.11
CA GLU A 764 -56.83 6.66 -28.30
C GLU A 764 -58.19 6.15 -27.82
N THR A 765 -58.89 5.33 -28.60
CA THR A 765 -60.20 4.79 -28.22
C THR A 765 -60.09 3.75 -27.09
N GLU A 766 -59.12 2.84 -27.18
CA GLU A 766 -58.87 1.86 -26.10
C GLU A 766 -58.34 2.58 -24.85
N ALA A 767 -57.48 3.60 -25.03
CA ALA A 767 -56.98 4.42 -23.94
C ALA A 767 -58.10 5.10 -23.14
N GLU A 768 -59.06 5.73 -23.82
CA GLU A 768 -60.20 6.41 -23.19
C GLU A 768 -61.05 5.43 -22.36
N GLY A 769 -61.31 4.23 -22.89
CA GLY A 769 -62.06 3.20 -22.17
C GLY A 769 -61.39 2.79 -20.86
N TYR A 770 -60.07 2.55 -20.86
CA TYR A 770 -59.33 2.20 -19.64
C TYR A 770 -59.19 3.37 -18.66
N LEU A 771 -59.04 4.61 -19.14
CA LEU A 771 -59.00 5.79 -18.28
C LEU A 771 -60.36 6.08 -17.63
N GLY A 772 -61.47 5.88 -18.36
CA GLY A 772 -62.83 5.95 -17.82
C GLY A 772 -63.05 4.93 -16.71
N ARG A 773 -62.66 3.66 -16.95
CA ARG A 773 -62.69 2.61 -15.90
C ARG A 773 -61.84 2.97 -14.68
N ALA A 774 -60.65 3.56 -14.89
CA ALA A 774 -59.80 3.99 -13.78
C ALA A 774 -60.45 5.13 -12.97
N LEU A 775 -61.10 6.09 -13.65
CA LEU A 775 -61.81 7.21 -13.02
C LEU A 775 -62.95 6.72 -12.12
N GLU A 776 -63.77 5.79 -12.62
CA GLU A 776 -64.85 5.18 -11.84
C GLU A 776 -64.32 4.49 -10.58
N LEU A 777 -63.29 3.66 -10.73
CA LEU A 777 -62.68 2.94 -9.61
C LEU A 777 -62.04 3.90 -8.58
N TYR A 778 -61.36 4.97 -9.01
CA TYR A 778 -60.80 5.96 -8.08
C TYR A 778 -61.89 6.68 -7.28
N ARG A 779 -63.05 6.96 -7.89
CA ARG A 779 -64.21 7.53 -7.18
C ARG A 779 -64.80 6.55 -6.17
N GLU A 780 -64.92 5.28 -6.53
CA GLU A 780 -65.41 4.23 -5.62
C GLU A 780 -64.55 4.12 -4.35
N VAL A 781 -63.22 4.15 -4.49
CA VAL A 781 -62.28 4.08 -3.35
C VAL A 781 -61.98 5.46 -2.75
N SER A 782 -62.67 6.52 -3.18
CA SER A 782 -62.50 7.90 -2.71
C SER A 782 -61.05 8.42 -2.77
N TYR A 783 -60.31 8.05 -3.82
CA TYR A 783 -58.92 8.46 -4.03
C TYR A 783 -58.81 9.68 -4.96
N ALA A 784 -59.01 10.87 -4.39
CA ALA A 784 -59.07 12.15 -5.12
C ALA A 784 -57.84 12.45 -6.01
N ALA A 785 -56.64 12.08 -5.56
CA ALA A 785 -55.41 12.22 -6.34
C ALA A 785 -55.47 11.42 -7.66
N GLY A 786 -55.94 10.17 -7.60
CA GLY A 786 -56.12 9.34 -8.78
C GLY A 786 -57.28 9.80 -9.66
N GLU A 787 -58.37 10.28 -9.06
CA GLU A 787 -59.50 10.89 -9.79
C GLU A 787 -59.02 12.07 -10.65
N ALA A 788 -58.28 13.02 -10.06
CA ALA A 788 -57.74 14.15 -10.80
C ALA A 788 -56.79 13.72 -11.92
N ALA A 789 -55.91 12.74 -11.66
CA ALA A 789 -54.99 12.22 -12.67
C ALA A 789 -55.74 11.56 -13.85
N ALA A 790 -56.78 10.77 -13.57
CA ALA A 790 -57.60 10.14 -14.60
C ALA A 790 -58.38 11.17 -15.43
N LEU A 791 -59.01 12.17 -14.79
CA LEU A 791 -59.68 13.28 -15.47
C LEU A 791 -58.72 14.04 -16.40
N ASN A 792 -57.51 14.34 -15.91
CA ASN A 792 -56.49 15.01 -16.70
C ASN A 792 -56.07 14.18 -17.91
N ALA A 793 -55.88 12.87 -17.72
CA ALA A 793 -55.50 11.97 -18.81
C ALA A 793 -56.60 11.85 -19.88
N VAL A 794 -57.88 11.82 -19.50
CA VAL A 794 -59.03 11.88 -20.42
C VAL A 794 -59.04 13.21 -21.17
N GLY A 795 -58.90 14.34 -20.47
CA GLY A 795 -58.79 15.66 -21.10
C GLY A 795 -57.62 15.73 -22.10
N ALA A 796 -56.52 15.07 -21.80
CA ALA A 796 -55.38 15.00 -22.69
C ALA A 796 -55.61 14.13 -23.96
N ILE A 797 -56.53 13.15 -23.92
CA ILE A 797 -56.99 12.42 -25.12
C ILE A 797 -57.84 13.34 -26.00
N HIS A 798 -58.81 14.06 -25.41
CA HIS A 798 -59.62 15.04 -26.15
C HIS A 798 -58.74 16.15 -26.77
N TYR A 799 -57.68 16.55 -26.07
CA TYR A 799 -56.68 17.47 -26.63
C TYR A 799 -55.99 16.90 -27.87
N ASP A 800 -55.53 15.64 -27.81
CA ASP A 800 -54.84 14.99 -28.94
C ASP A 800 -55.77 14.83 -30.17
N ARG A 801 -57.08 14.63 -29.93
CA ARG A 801 -58.13 14.59 -30.98
C ARG A 801 -58.51 15.94 -31.58
N GLY A 802 -58.06 17.05 -30.99
CA GLY A 802 -58.46 18.41 -31.40
C GLY A 802 -59.78 18.90 -30.79
N GLU A 803 -60.36 18.15 -29.85
CA GLU A 803 -61.63 18.47 -29.17
C GLU A 803 -61.37 19.42 -27.99
N HIS A 804 -60.88 20.62 -28.29
CA HIS A 804 -60.29 21.51 -27.29
C HIS A 804 -61.27 21.99 -26.20
N ASP A 805 -62.56 22.15 -26.52
CA ASP A 805 -63.56 22.55 -25.53
C ASP A 805 -63.87 21.41 -24.54
N GLU A 806 -63.88 20.15 -24.99
CA GLU A 806 -64.01 18.99 -24.11
C GLU A 806 -62.77 18.83 -23.24
N ALA A 807 -61.58 18.94 -23.84
CA ALA A 807 -60.32 18.90 -23.12
C ALA A 807 -60.27 19.94 -21.99
N LEU A 808 -60.75 21.16 -22.25
CA LEU A 808 -60.82 22.22 -21.26
C LEU A 808 -61.75 21.86 -20.10
N ARG A 809 -62.94 21.28 -20.37
CA ARG A 809 -63.87 20.83 -19.32
C ARG A 809 -63.25 19.77 -18.41
N TRP A 810 -62.70 18.71 -19.01
CA TRP A 810 -62.08 17.62 -18.26
C TRP A 810 -60.89 18.07 -17.41
N CYS A 811 -60.02 18.91 -17.96
CA CYS A 811 -58.87 19.43 -17.21
C CYS A 811 -59.28 20.46 -16.13
N ALA A 812 -60.36 21.22 -16.33
CA ALA A 812 -60.92 22.11 -15.30
C ALA A 812 -61.50 21.31 -14.12
N ASP A 813 -62.21 20.21 -14.40
CA ASP A 813 -62.70 19.29 -13.37
C ASP A 813 -61.53 18.64 -12.63
N ALA A 814 -60.48 18.22 -13.35
CA ALA A 814 -59.25 17.71 -12.75
C ALA A 814 -58.60 18.74 -11.81
N LEU A 815 -58.56 20.01 -12.21
CA LEU A 815 -58.01 21.09 -11.41
C LEU A 815 -58.83 21.31 -10.13
N ALA A 816 -60.16 21.32 -10.25
CA ALA A 816 -61.06 21.45 -9.10
C ALA A 816 -60.94 20.27 -8.10
N VAL A 817 -60.64 19.06 -8.58
CA VAL A 817 -60.34 17.91 -7.70
C VAL A 817 -58.98 18.08 -7.04
N VAL A 818 -57.91 18.34 -7.79
CA VAL A 818 -56.55 18.37 -7.23
C VAL A 818 -56.33 19.53 -6.27
N GLU A 819 -57.01 20.67 -6.45
CA GLU A 819 -56.95 21.81 -5.51
C GLU A 819 -57.51 21.50 -4.12
N ARG A 820 -58.33 20.46 -3.99
CA ARG A 820 -58.83 19.94 -2.71
C ARG A 820 -57.86 18.97 -2.04
N THR A 821 -56.70 18.72 -2.65
CA THR A 821 -55.70 17.78 -2.15
C THR A 821 -54.38 18.51 -1.86
N PRO A 822 -53.54 17.99 -0.96
CA PRO A 822 -52.20 18.53 -0.74
C PRO A 822 -51.22 18.19 -1.89
N GLU A 823 -51.69 17.55 -2.96
CA GLU A 823 -50.87 17.13 -4.10
C GLU A 823 -50.44 18.32 -4.95
N ARG A 824 -49.14 18.59 -4.96
CA ARG A 824 -48.55 19.60 -5.83
C ARG A 824 -48.17 19.05 -7.21
N SER A 825 -47.66 17.82 -7.31
CA SER A 825 -47.20 17.23 -8.59
C SER A 825 -48.35 17.09 -9.59
N GLY A 826 -49.44 16.42 -9.18
CA GLY A 826 -50.64 16.30 -10.01
C GLY A 826 -51.26 17.65 -10.38
N ARG A 827 -51.15 18.68 -9.52
CA ARG A 827 -51.57 20.04 -9.87
C ARG A 827 -50.75 20.60 -11.02
N ALA A 828 -49.43 20.45 -10.98
CA ALA A 828 -48.56 20.85 -12.09
C ALA A 828 -48.88 20.08 -13.39
N ASP A 829 -49.15 18.77 -13.33
CA ASP A 829 -49.53 17.97 -14.51
C ASP A 829 -50.84 18.48 -15.17
N VAL A 830 -51.81 18.86 -14.34
CA VAL A 830 -53.08 19.43 -14.80
C VAL A 830 -52.87 20.82 -15.42
N LEU A 831 -52.13 21.70 -14.74
CA LEU A 831 -51.81 23.04 -15.25
C LEU A 831 -51.05 22.99 -16.57
N PHE A 832 -50.10 22.06 -16.71
CA PHE A 832 -49.36 21.85 -17.95
C PHE A 832 -50.28 21.40 -19.10
N THR A 833 -51.23 20.51 -18.82
CA THR A 833 -52.19 20.05 -19.84
C THR A 833 -53.16 21.16 -20.22
N LEU A 834 -53.67 21.94 -19.25
CA LEU A 834 -54.47 23.14 -19.50
C LEU A 834 -53.71 24.17 -20.34
N ALA A 835 -52.43 24.40 -20.05
CA ALA A 835 -51.61 25.33 -20.81
C ALA A 835 -51.53 24.95 -22.29
N LYS A 836 -51.37 23.64 -22.60
CA LYS A 836 -51.42 23.12 -23.97
C LYS A 836 -52.80 23.36 -24.61
N VAL A 837 -53.89 23.10 -23.90
CA VAL A 837 -55.26 23.30 -24.41
C VAL A 837 -55.51 24.77 -24.75
N HIS A 838 -55.16 25.69 -23.84
CA HIS A 838 -55.27 27.13 -24.09
C HIS A 838 -54.40 27.59 -25.27
N LEU A 839 -53.19 27.03 -25.42
CA LEU A 839 -52.34 27.31 -26.56
C LEU A 839 -52.98 26.88 -27.88
N ALA A 840 -53.56 25.68 -27.94
CA ALA A 840 -54.26 25.18 -29.14
C ALA A 840 -55.51 26.02 -29.49
N ARG A 841 -56.15 26.63 -28.48
CA ARG A 841 -57.27 27.58 -28.65
C ARG A 841 -56.80 29.01 -28.99
N SER A 842 -55.50 29.24 -29.20
CA SER A 842 -54.90 30.57 -29.43
C SER A 842 -55.04 31.55 -28.25
N GLU A 843 -55.31 31.06 -27.04
CA GLU A 843 -55.45 31.84 -25.80
C GLU A 843 -54.08 31.97 -25.11
N ARG A 844 -53.15 32.62 -25.82
CA ARG A 844 -51.72 32.63 -25.52
C ARG A 844 -51.34 33.12 -24.12
N ASN A 845 -51.92 34.24 -23.67
CA ASN A 845 -51.60 34.84 -22.38
C ASN A 845 -51.94 33.90 -21.21
N GLU A 846 -53.02 33.14 -21.37
CA GLU A 846 -53.45 32.16 -20.38
C GLU A 846 -52.53 30.95 -20.35
N ALA A 847 -52.13 30.45 -21.54
CA ALA A 847 -51.13 29.38 -21.65
C ALA A 847 -49.82 29.75 -20.95
N VAL A 848 -49.28 30.96 -21.18
CA VAL A 848 -48.04 31.45 -20.52
C VAL A 848 -48.19 31.47 -19.00
N ARG A 849 -49.32 31.96 -18.48
CA ARG A 849 -49.60 31.99 -17.03
C ARG A 849 -49.57 30.58 -16.42
N LEU A 850 -50.22 29.62 -17.07
CA LEU A 850 -50.31 28.24 -16.61
C LEU A 850 -48.98 27.50 -16.72
N TYR A 851 -48.23 27.69 -17.80
CA TYR A 851 -46.87 27.15 -17.94
C TYR A 851 -45.94 27.65 -16.83
N ARG A 852 -45.99 28.95 -16.50
CA ARG A 852 -45.17 29.53 -15.42
C ARG A 852 -45.50 28.89 -14.07
N GLN A 853 -46.79 28.78 -13.74
CA GLN A 853 -47.25 28.11 -12.51
C GLN A 853 -46.81 26.64 -12.45
N ALA A 854 -46.94 25.89 -13.55
CA ALA A 854 -46.49 24.50 -13.60
C ALA A 854 -44.96 24.39 -13.39
N CYS A 855 -44.17 25.25 -14.06
CA CYS A 855 -42.71 25.29 -13.90
C CYS A 855 -42.28 25.62 -12.48
N ASP A 856 -42.92 26.59 -11.82
CA ASP A 856 -42.63 26.95 -10.44
C ASP A 856 -42.90 25.76 -9.49
N ILE A 857 -44.01 25.05 -9.69
CA ILE A 857 -44.37 23.88 -8.88
C ILE A 857 -43.40 22.72 -9.09
N TYR A 858 -42.97 22.42 -10.32
CA TYR A 858 -41.97 21.36 -10.57
C TYR A 858 -40.59 21.73 -10.00
N ARG A 859 -40.21 23.02 -10.09
CA ARG A 859 -38.97 23.53 -9.48
C ARG A 859 -38.98 23.36 -7.97
N GLU A 860 -40.07 23.74 -7.30
CA GLU A 860 -40.23 23.58 -5.85
C GLU A 860 -40.16 22.12 -5.38
N GLN A 861 -40.49 21.17 -6.26
CA GLN A 861 -40.46 19.73 -5.96
C GLN A 861 -39.18 19.04 -6.40
N GLU A 862 -38.28 19.76 -7.07
CA GLU A 862 -37.02 19.24 -7.60
C GLU A 862 -37.24 18.01 -8.51
N TYR A 863 -38.31 18.03 -9.32
CA TYR A 863 -38.62 16.95 -10.25
C TYR A 863 -38.07 17.25 -11.65
N TRP A 864 -36.76 17.05 -11.80
CA TRP A 864 -35.97 17.53 -12.95
C TRP A 864 -36.46 17.06 -14.34
N PRO A 865 -36.90 15.81 -14.56
CA PRO A 865 -37.33 15.38 -15.90
C PRO A 865 -38.56 16.12 -16.40
N ASP A 866 -39.59 16.27 -15.55
CA ASP A 866 -40.80 17.00 -15.93
C ASP A 866 -40.57 18.51 -15.91
N GLU A 867 -39.74 19.04 -14.99
CA GLU A 867 -39.32 20.44 -15.04
C GLU A 867 -38.67 20.77 -16.39
N ALA A 868 -37.70 19.97 -16.84
CA ALA A 868 -36.99 20.19 -18.10
C ALA A 868 -37.94 20.11 -19.31
N LYS A 869 -38.83 19.11 -19.35
CA LYS A 869 -39.81 18.93 -20.41
C LYS A 869 -40.80 20.09 -20.50
N VAL A 870 -41.36 20.50 -19.36
CA VAL A 870 -42.35 21.58 -19.33
C VAL A 870 -41.70 22.93 -19.67
N ARG A 871 -40.50 23.20 -19.17
CA ARG A 871 -39.74 24.42 -19.51
C ARG A 871 -39.34 24.46 -20.98
N ARG A 872 -38.96 23.32 -21.58
CA ARG A 872 -38.61 23.25 -23.02
C ARG A 872 -39.79 23.65 -23.91
N LEU A 873 -40.99 23.15 -23.59
CA LEU A 873 -42.22 23.49 -24.31
C LEU A 873 -42.66 24.93 -24.00
N PHE A 874 -42.48 25.39 -22.77
CA PHE A 874 -42.76 26.77 -22.41
C PHE A 874 -41.87 27.75 -23.18
N ALA A 875 -40.59 27.43 -23.35
CA ALA A 875 -39.67 28.22 -24.17
C ALA A 875 -40.14 28.34 -25.63
N ASP A 876 -40.64 27.27 -26.25
CA ASP A 876 -41.20 27.36 -27.63
C ASP A 876 -42.41 28.32 -27.71
N VAL A 877 -43.23 28.32 -26.66
CA VAL A 877 -44.38 29.23 -26.54
C VAL A 877 -43.93 30.67 -26.35
N LEU A 878 -42.86 30.93 -25.61
CA LEU A 878 -42.30 32.27 -25.42
C LEU A 878 -41.61 32.79 -26.69
N VAL A 879 -40.85 31.94 -27.40
CA VAL A 879 -40.22 32.30 -28.68
C VAL A 879 -41.27 32.72 -29.70
N SER A 880 -42.34 31.93 -29.84
CA SER A 880 -43.41 32.30 -30.76
C SER A 880 -44.17 33.57 -30.31
N ALA A 881 -43.98 34.05 -29.07
CA ALA A 881 -44.63 35.23 -28.48
C ALA A 881 -43.85 36.51 -28.73
N GLY A 882 -42.58 36.37 -29.12
CA GLY A 882 -41.63 37.47 -29.15
C GLY A 882 -40.95 37.74 -27.80
N ASP A 883 -41.23 36.92 -26.76
CA ASP A 883 -40.63 37.05 -25.43
C ASP A 883 -39.31 36.26 -25.36
N THR A 884 -38.35 36.63 -26.21
CA THR A 884 -37.08 35.91 -26.38
C THR A 884 -36.24 35.86 -25.10
N GLU A 885 -36.27 36.91 -24.27
CA GLU A 885 -35.48 36.99 -23.04
C GLU A 885 -35.91 35.94 -22.00
N GLU A 886 -37.22 35.81 -21.73
CA GLU A 886 -37.75 34.78 -20.83
C GLU A 886 -37.55 33.38 -21.43
N ALA A 887 -37.64 33.23 -22.77
CA ALA A 887 -37.39 31.96 -23.43
C ALA A 887 -35.94 31.46 -23.22
N VAL A 888 -34.96 32.37 -23.29
CA VAL A 888 -33.55 32.05 -23.01
C VAL A 888 -33.38 31.59 -21.57
N GLU A 889 -33.98 32.27 -20.58
CA GLU A 889 -33.92 31.87 -19.17
C GLU A 889 -34.48 30.44 -18.96
N GLN A 890 -35.61 30.12 -19.60
CA GLN A 890 -36.18 28.77 -19.53
C GLN A 890 -35.24 27.72 -20.12
N LEU A 891 -34.63 28.00 -21.27
CA LEU A 891 -33.72 27.05 -21.95
C LEU A 891 -32.39 26.88 -21.23
N GLU A 892 -31.85 27.92 -20.60
CA GLU A 892 -30.66 27.82 -19.74
C GLU A 892 -30.91 26.87 -18.56
N ARG A 893 -32.09 26.97 -17.94
CA ARG A 893 -32.50 26.02 -16.89
C ARG A 893 -32.65 24.60 -17.42
N VAL A 894 -33.24 24.43 -18.61
CA VAL A 894 -33.34 23.11 -19.27
C VAL A 894 -31.96 22.50 -19.52
N LEU A 895 -30.99 23.31 -19.96
CA LEU A 895 -29.62 22.86 -20.21
C LEU A 895 -28.97 22.32 -18.93
N VAL A 896 -29.03 23.08 -17.84
CA VAL A 896 -28.49 22.66 -16.53
C VAL A 896 -29.13 21.36 -16.06
N LEU A 897 -30.46 21.24 -16.18
CA LEU A 897 -31.17 20.03 -15.77
C LEU A 897 -30.78 18.82 -16.62
N ARG A 898 -30.64 18.99 -17.94
CA ARG A 898 -30.23 17.91 -18.84
C ARG A 898 -28.79 17.47 -18.63
N GLU A 899 -27.88 18.41 -18.35
CA GLU A 899 -26.48 18.10 -17.98
C GLU A 899 -26.42 17.33 -16.65
N LEU A 900 -27.24 17.67 -15.66
CA LEU A 900 -27.34 16.91 -14.41
C LEU A 900 -27.94 15.50 -14.58
N MET A 901 -28.78 15.30 -15.60
CA MET A 901 -29.40 14.01 -15.91
C MET A 901 -28.59 13.15 -16.90
N ASP A 902 -27.45 13.64 -17.38
CA ASP A 902 -26.64 13.01 -18.44
C ASP A 902 -27.46 12.67 -19.71
N ASP A 903 -28.36 13.59 -20.07
CA ASP A 903 -29.27 13.44 -21.22
C ASP A 903 -28.53 13.71 -22.55
N THR A 904 -28.78 12.88 -23.56
CA THR A 904 -28.19 13.01 -24.90
C THR A 904 -28.63 14.25 -25.68
N ASP A 905 -29.74 14.88 -25.28
CA ASP A 905 -30.38 15.99 -25.99
C ASP A 905 -29.88 17.40 -25.52
N VAL A 906 -28.67 17.45 -24.95
CA VAL A 906 -28.00 18.71 -24.55
C VAL A 906 -27.60 19.55 -25.78
N GLY A 907 -27.26 18.90 -26.89
CA GLY A 907 -26.85 19.55 -28.14
C GLY A 907 -27.93 20.43 -28.75
N GLU A 908 -29.16 19.90 -28.91
CA GLU A 908 -30.25 20.65 -29.54
C GLU A 908 -30.67 21.88 -28.72
N VAL A 909 -30.63 21.78 -27.39
CA VAL A 909 -30.94 22.92 -26.51
C VAL A 909 -29.85 23.99 -26.59
N ARG A 910 -28.58 23.60 -26.70
CA ARG A 910 -27.46 24.54 -26.86
C ARG A 910 -27.53 25.27 -28.20
N GLU A 911 -27.83 24.57 -29.29
CA GLU A 911 -28.05 25.19 -30.61
C GLU A 911 -29.25 26.15 -30.59
N LEU A 912 -30.35 25.78 -29.95
CA LEU A 912 -31.51 26.66 -29.82
C LEU A 912 -31.19 27.93 -29.03
N LEU A 913 -30.45 27.80 -27.93
CA LEU A 913 -29.97 28.93 -27.12
C LEU A 913 -29.07 29.87 -27.94
N GLU A 914 -28.16 29.32 -28.75
CA GLU A 914 -27.27 30.11 -29.62
C GLU A 914 -28.02 30.87 -30.71
N ARG A 915 -29.15 30.34 -31.22
CA ARG A 915 -29.96 31.04 -32.23
C ARG A 915 -30.82 32.17 -31.66
N LEU A 916 -31.19 32.08 -30.38
CA LEU A 916 -32.07 33.05 -29.72
C LEU A 916 -31.29 34.22 -29.08
N ARG A 917 -30.00 34.02 -28.83
CA ARG A 917 -29.03 35.06 -28.46
C ARG A 917 -28.53 35.79 -29.69
#